data_AF-A0A9P8V3Y8-F1
#
_entry.id   AF-A0A9P8V3Y8-F1
#
_cell.length_a   1.000
_cell.length_b   1.000
_cell.length_c   1.000
_cell.angle_alpha   90.00
_cell.angle_beta   90.00
_cell.angle_gamma   90.00
#
_symmetry.space_group_name_H-M   'P 1'
#
loop_
_entity.id
_entity.type
_entity.pdbx_description
1 polymer ?
#
loop_
_entity_poly.entity_id
_entity_poly.type
_entity_poly.pdbx_seq_one_letter_code
_entity_poly.pdbx_strand_id
1 'polypeptide(L)'
;MRCQVLAVLGLMGAAAAKPCSPVYPSSVTAGNTNTAVSAVTGTSTASADSASASGSAAASGSASGSVSADASASASASASGSASGSASGSVSADASAASSAADVSSILSSVVISSTVSVSADASYTVSSDAASSTGSVASDYSSGAASSDASSISVAASTDASSAAASSTDVSSAASSDASAAASSDASSAASSDGSSISVAASTDVSSSAAASSTDGPSSVVPSTTAASSSESVSSSSAAASSSAAAVTAESVDSTVLILARDEEGASSGASGLIAYGIQFEKVIIPQEGKALPALNTDGKGHYAAIIIVDAVSYQYTDGWRSAITTEQWDTIFKYQTDFHVRMVRINEFPGPAFGATLDGAGGCCDTGVEQLISFSDVSDFPTANLKTGEGITSQGLYHYPSVITDTATTKAVAKFAAGGPQTGETVAAVINNFSGREQFVWFTSWAPTWSATSNYLQHAHIHWMTRGVFLGKRKVHLSAQIDDVQLETELFWPANTNFKINVQDLEGHVAWQKDINSRLPAGSDFWLELAHNGNGDIEAATAGEGSGGICNPDYAVWYDEAPDTPLEFQKPLGSGVDQWPVEFQTYGWTATCAQRDPFAVWFQTPANLNQFAHLSHTFTHLALNNATYKDAEREIQFNQAWFKQMGIDQAQRWSANGLVPPAITGLHNGDVINAWLTNGIKNVVGDNTRPVLKSTESSYWPLISTVEGNGYAGLTIVPRYATTIYFNCDTAECTTREWIQTSAGSGDFSNLLAQAKSENSRYLFGLHADPYMFHQANMRQHDQPSITVGSQTGQFSIVSAWVEVVSQEVARLTNWPITSLKHDDIAKYFTDRMALDKCKPTLSLGYAADGKSITSVTVGAEGNTCSVPVPVTIPSGSVSGGSVVADQVGSEPPIQWVTLSGSPVTLSLGSAVTVA
;
A
#
# COMPACT_ATOMS: atom_id res chain seq x y z
N MET A 1 14.89 -10.78 -24.00
CA MET A 1 13.66 -11.58 -23.69
C MET A 1 12.47 -11.09 -24.53
N ARG A 2 11.87 -11.89 -25.43
CA ARG A 2 10.74 -11.41 -26.29
C ARG A 2 9.63 -12.44 -26.61
N CYS A 3 8.85 -12.83 -25.60
CA CYS A 3 7.41 -13.12 -25.76
C CYS A 3 6.71 -13.29 -24.40
N GLN A 4 5.41 -12.94 -24.32
CA GLN A 4 4.46 -13.35 -23.27
C GLN A 4 4.60 -12.81 -21.82
N VAL A 5 4.75 -11.48 -21.66
CA VAL A 5 4.08 -10.76 -20.56
C VAL A 5 2.65 -10.32 -20.96
N LEU A 6 2.34 -10.34 -22.28
CA LEU A 6 1.10 -9.87 -22.92
C LEU A 6 -0.15 -10.77 -22.71
N ALA A 7 -0.34 -11.37 -21.54
CA ALA A 7 -1.33 -12.45 -21.34
C ALA A 7 -2.37 -12.25 -20.20
N VAL A 8 -2.50 -11.05 -19.62
CA VAL A 8 -3.52 -10.77 -18.58
C VAL A 8 -4.34 -9.51 -18.88
N LEU A 9 -5.21 -9.58 -19.89
CA LEU A 9 -6.38 -8.69 -20.06
C LEU A 9 -7.35 -9.22 -21.13
N GLY A 10 -8.28 -10.10 -20.74
CA GLY A 10 -9.36 -10.57 -21.62
C GLY A 10 -9.83 -12.00 -21.35
N LEU A 11 -11.12 -12.18 -21.05
CA LEU A 11 -11.74 -13.49 -20.80
C LEU A 11 -12.46 -14.04 -22.05
N MET A 12 -12.21 -15.33 -22.34
CA MET A 12 -13.00 -16.28 -23.12
C MET A 12 -13.40 -15.94 -24.58
N GLY A 13 -12.85 -16.71 -25.53
CA GLY A 13 -13.34 -16.79 -26.91
C GLY A 13 -12.55 -17.76 -27.78
N ALA A 14 -12.89 -19.05 -27.79
CA ALA A 14 -12.12 -20.08 -28.52
C ALA A 14 -12.57 -20.24 -29.98
N ALA A 15 -11.69 -19.95 -30.94
CA ALA A 15 -11.90 -20.24 -32.37
C ALA A 15 -10.62 -20.69 -33.09
N ALA A 16 -10.76 -21.79 -33.84
CA ALA A 16 -9.77 -22.51 -34.65
C ALA A 16 -8.49 -21.75 -35.12
N ALA A 17 -7.33 -22.20 -34.64
CA ALA A 17 -6.04 -21.84 -35.22
C ALA A 17 -5.83 -22.48 -36.61
N LYS A 18 -5.29 -21.72 -37.56
CA LYS A 18 -4.60 -22.23 -38.76
C LYS A 18 -3.17 -21.65 -38.78
N PRO A 19 -2.14 -22.45 -39.09
CA PRO A 19 -0.76 -22.01 -38.94
C PRO A 19 -0.29 -21.13 -40.11
N CYS A 20 0.32 -19.99 -39.80
CA CYS A 20 1.18 -19.29 -40.75
C CYS A 20 2.52 -20.02 -40.86
N SER A 21 2.78 -20.64 -42.01
CA SER A 21 4.10 -21.24 -42.30
C SER A 21 5.07 -20.16 -42.81
N PRO A 22 6.36 -20.18 -42.42
CA PRO A 22 7.35 -19.25 -42.95
C PRO A 22 7.64 -19.55 -44.44
N VAL A 23 7.74 -18.49 -45.25
CA VAL A 23 8.08 -18.61 -46.67
C VAL A 23 9.58 -18.37 -46.87
N TYR A 24 10.31 -19.44 -47.19
CA TYR A 24 11.63 -19.35 -47.84
C TYR A 24 11.55 -19.98 -49.24
N PRO A 25 12.04 -19.30 -50.30
CA PRO A 25 11.99 -19.82 -51.66
C PRO A 25 13.00 -20.96 -51.86
N SER A 26 12.55 -22.09 -52.40
CA SER A 26 13.39 -23.26 -52.68
C SER A 26 13.49 -23.55 -54.18
N SER A 27 14.72 -23.69 -54.68
CA SER A 27 15.03 -24.13 -56.05
C SER A 27 16.49 -24.65 -56.12
N VAL A 28 16.83 -25.69 -56.88
CA VAL A 28 16.02 -26.79 -57.42
C VAL A 28 16.92 -28.02 -57.71
N THR A 29 16.34 -29.22 -57.76
CA THR A 29 16.95 -30.52 -58.16
C THR A 29 18.08 -31.12 -57.31
N ALA A 30 18.19 -32.45 -57.39
CA ALA A 30 19.16 -33.28 -56.66
C ALA A 30 20.31 -33.77 -57.56
N GLY A 31 21.45 -34.10 -56.94
CA GLY A 31 22.61 -34.78 -57.53
C GLY A 31 23.16 -35.81 -56.53
N ASN A 32 23.82 -36.86 -57.02
CA ASN A 32 24.14 -38.06 -56.23
C ASN A 32 25.65 -38.38 -56.21
N THR A 33 26.07 -39.28 -55.31
CA THR A 33 27.33 -40.05 -55.25
C THR A 33 28.65 -39.40 -54.76
N ASN A 34 29.22 -40.05 -53.73
CA ASN A 34 30.61 -40.55 -53.59
C ASN A 34 31.87 -39.64 -53.48
N THR A 35 32.55 -39.84 -52.34
CA THR A 35 33.99 -40.21 -52.24
C THR A 35 35.10 -39.17 -52.47
N ALA A 36 35.47 -38.48 -51.38
CA ALA A 36 36.80 -38.43 -50.74
C ALA A 36 38.11 -37.97 -51.45
N VAL A 37 39.08 -37.60 -50.60
CA VAL A 37 40.56 -37.49 -50.80
C VAL A 37 41.17 -36.10 -51.16
N SER A 38 41.93 -35.58 -50.17
CA SER A 38 43.13 -34.70 -50.23
C SER A 38 43.16 -33.34 -50.98
N ALA A 39 43.27 -32.28 -50.17
CA ALA A 39 44.33 -31.25 -50.12
C ALA A 39 45.12 -30.79 -51.38
N VAL A 40 45.37 -29.46 -51.47
CA VAL A 40 46.74 -28.86 -51.57
C VAL A 40 46.71 -27.32 -51.38
N THR A 41 47.86 -26.76 -50.99
CA THR A 41 48.20 -25.37 -50.56
C THR A 41 47.83 -24.19 -51.48
N GLY A 42 47.71 -22.99 -50.89
CA GLY A 42 47.89 -21.70 -51.57
C GLY A 42 48.14 -20.52 -50.59
N THR A 43 49.23 -19.76 -50.76
CA THR A 43 49.70 -18.73 -49.79
C THR A 43 50.15 -17.41 -50.43
N SER A 44 49.63 -16.27 -49.94
CA SER A 44 50.26 -14.93 -49.94
C SER A 44 49.33 -13.95 -49.19
N THR A 45 49.66 -13.11 -48.19
CA THR A 45 50.83 -12.27 -47.81
C THR A 45 51.01 -10.97 -48.58
N ALA A 46 51.32 -9.90 -47.81
CA ALA A 46 51.82 -8.56 -48.19
C ALA A 46 50.78 -7.48 -48.58
N SER A 47 50.92 -6.17 -48.24
CA SER A 47 51.56 -5.43 -47.10
C SER A 47 51.44 -3.90 -47.33
N ALA A 48 51.74 -3.07 -46.30
CA ALA A 48 52.12 -1.64 -46.37
C ALA A 48 51.00 -0.62 -46.77
N ASP A 49 51.05 0.70 -46.49
CA ASP A 49 51.77 1.60 -45.54
C ASP A 49 51.17 3.03 -45.67
N SER A 50 51.35 4.06 -44.82
CA SER A 50 51.74 4.21 -43.38
C SER A 50 51.60 5.70 -42.96
N ALA A 51 51.68 6.03 -41.65
CA ALA A 51 52.03 7.35 -41.06
C ALA A 51 51.05 8.56 -41.29
N SER A 52 51.03 9.68 -40.52
CA SER A 52 51.48 10.02 -39.13
C SER A 52 51.11 11.48 -38.74
N ALA A 53 50.94 11.78 -37.43
CA ALA A 53 51.24 13.09 -36.75
C ALA A 53 50.42 14.38 -37.13
N SER A 54 50.29 15.47 -36.34
CA SER A 54 50.49 15.76 -34.89
C SER A 54 50.07 17.21 -34.48
N GLY A 55 49.49 17.42 -33.28
CA GLY A 55 49.47 18.70 -32.50
C GLY A 55 48.60 19.88 -33.00
N SER A 56 48.40 21.01 -32.27
CA SER A 56 48.51 21.31 -30.81
C SER A 56 48.10 22.77 -30.44
N ALA A 57 47.39 22.96 -29.30
CA ALA A 57 47.40 24.11 -28.35
C ALA A 57 46.84 25.54 -28.67
N ALA A 58 45.84 25.95 -27.86
CA ALA A 58 45.78 27.14 -26.95
C ALA A 58 45.52 28.63 -27.37
N ALA A 59 44.47 29.21 -26.75
CA ALA A 59 44.41 30.47 -25.95
C ALA A 59 44.21 31.93 -26.53
N SER A 60 43.09 32.55 -26.09
CA SER A 60 42.92 33.94 -25.57
C SER A 60 43.06 35.22 -26.44
N GLY A 61 42.21 36.23 -26.18
CA GLY A 61 42.33 37.64 -26.66
C GLY A 61 41.03 38.47 -26.52
N SER A 62 41.11 39.79 -26.28
CA SER A 62 39.94 40.62 -25.86
C SER A 62 39.86 42.06 -26.44
N ALA A 63 38.62 42.58 -26.47
CA ALA A 63 38.19 43.97 -26.14
C ALA A 63 38.07 45.11 -27.20
N SER A 64 37.11 46.01 -26.87
CA SER A 64 36.98 47.46 -27.17
C SER A 64 36.21 47.98 -28.41
N GLY A 65 35.48 49.10 -28.22
CA GLY A 65 34.76 49.88 -29.25
C GLY A 65 33.50 50.61 -28.70
N SER A 66 33.37 51.93 -28.89
CA SER A 66 32.30 52.79 -28.31
C SER A 66 31.88 53.94 -29.25
N VAL A 67 30.73 54.64 -29.01
CA VAL A 67 30.55 56.11 -29.19
C VAL A 67 29.10 56.63 -28.87
N SER A 68 29.05 57.82 -28.23
CA SER A 68 28.08 58.95 -28.08
C SER A 68 26.76 59.06 -28.90
N ALA A 69 25.77 59.96 -28.63
CA ALA A 69 25.30 60.77 -27.46
C ALA A 69 24.01 61.61 -27.82
N ASP A 70 23.52 62.49 -26.92
CA ASP A 70 22.41 63.51 -27.05
C ASP A 70 20.96 62.98 -27.27
N ALA A 71 19.82 63.71 -27.08
CA ALA A 71 19.35 64.86 -26.26
C ALA A 71 17.83 65.12 -26.59
N SER A 72 16.93 65.83 -25.86
CA SER A 72 16.73 66.22 -24.43
C SER A 72 15.33 66.91 -24.25
N ALA A 73 14.90 67.27 -23.01
CA ALA A 73 13.77 68.18 -22.65
C ALA A 73 12.29 67.72 -22.86
N SER A 74 11.24 68.17 -22.13
CA SER A 74 11.09 68.90 -20.84
C SER A 74 9.62 68.98 -20.32
N ALA A 75 9.42 69.18 -18.98
CA ALA A 75 8.21 69.74 -18.30
C ALA A 75 6.85 68.96 -18.40
N SER A 76 5.77 69.14 -17.59
CA SER A 76 5.44 69.71 -16.24
C SER A 76 3.93 69.41 -15.93
N ALA A 77 3.29 69.59 -14.77
CA ALA A 77 3.61 69.50 -13.32
C ALA A 77 2.29 69.66 -12.47
N SER A 78 2.36 69.59 -11.12
CA SER A 78 1.31 69.94 -10.09
C SER A 78 0.11 68.98 -9.87
N ALA A 79 -0.70 69.04 -8.79
CA ALA A 79 -0.45 69.22 -7.33
C ALA A 79 -1.74 69.03 -6.46
N SER A 80 -1.57 68.58 -5.21
CA SER A 80 -2.42 68.80 -3.98
C SER A 80 -3.89 68.32 -3.89
N GLY A 81 -4.39 68.16 -2.64
CA GLY A 81 -5.81 67.94 -2.28
C GLY A 81 -6.02 66.98 -1.08
N SER A 82 -6.91 67.26 -0.11
CA SER A 82 -7.04 66.44 1.13
C SER A 82 -8.42 66.46 1.84
N ALA A 83 -8.72 65.33 2.50
CA ALA A 83 -9.50 65.15 3.75
C ALA A 83 -11.06 65.22 3.81
N SER A 84 -11.61 64.36 4.69
CA SER A 84 -12.98 64.32 5.29
C SER A 84 -14.20 64.07 4.37
N GLY A 85 -15.35 63.54 4.85
CA GLY A 85 -15.68 62.89 6.14
C GLY A 85 -17.20 62.77 6.45
N SER A 86 -17.58 61.76 7.25
CA SER A 86 -18.81 61.67 8.10
C SER A 86 -20.23 61.33 7.54
N ALA A 87 -20.78 60.23 8.08
CA ALA A 87 -22.08 60.12 8.82
C ALA A 87 -23.45 59.73 8.17
N SER A 88 -23.93 58.54 8.60
CA SER A 88 -25.20 58.25 9.34
C SER A 88 -26.59 58.07 8.69
N GLY A 89 -27.22 56.92 9.04
CA GLY A 89 -28.68 56.74 9.33
C GLY A 89 -29.54 56.03 8.26
N SER A 90 -30.70 55.40 8.54
CA SER A 90 -31.26 54.73 9.75
C SER A 90 -32.71 54.24 9.48
N VAL A 91 -33.31 53.40 10.36
CA VAL A 91 -34.78 53.05 10.48
C VAL A 91 -35.34 52.04 9.45
N SER A 92 -36.34 51.15 9.70
CA SER A 92 -36.80 50.29 10.84
C SER A 92 -38.02 49.43 10.41
N ALA A 93 -38.29 48.31 11.11
CA ALA A 93 -39.63 47.68 11.36
C ALA A 93 -40.45 47.07 10.17
N ASP A 94 -41.45 46.17 10.35
CA ASP A 94 -41.73 45.09 11.35
C ASP A 94 -42.94 44.20 10.87
N ALA A 95 -43.14 43.03 11.50
CA ALA A 95 -44.41 42.30 11.77
C ALA A 95 -45.34 41.69 10.66
N SER A 96 -45.25 40.36 10.52
CA SER A 96 -46.33 39.37 10.83
C SER A 96 -47.45 38.92 9.83
N ALA A 97 -47.96 37.69 10.13
CA ALA A 97 -49.35 37.18 10.00
C ALA A 97 -49.85 36.29 8.80
N ALA A 98 -49.68 34.96 8.95
CA ALA A 98 -50.70 33.89 8.98
C ALA A 98 -51.69 33.55 7.81
N SER A 99 -51.96 32.22 7.67
CA SER A 99 -53.15 31.53 7.08
C SER A 99 -53.43 31.66 5.55
N SER A 100 -54.06 30.70 4.84
CA SER A 100 -54.41 29.28 5.12
C SER A 100 -54.91 28.53 3.84
N ALA A 101 -54.64 27.22 3.75
CA ALA A 101 -55.42 26.12 3.14
C ALA A 101 -56.09 26.20 1.73
N ALA A 102 -55.99 25.07 1.01
CA ALA A 102 -56.74 24.68 -0.21
C ALA A 102 -56.38 25.43 -1.53
N ASP A 103 -56.56 24.87 -2.74
CA ASP A 103 -57.24 23.61 -3.09
C ASP A 103 -56.64 22.87 -4.32
N VAL A 104 -57.08 21.62 -4.49
CA VAL A 104 -56.89 20.61 -5.56
C VAL A 104 -56.60 21.10 -6.99
N SER A 105 -55.59 20.50 -7.66
CA SER A 105 -55.80 19.64 -8.86
C SER A 105 -54.55 18.89 -9.33
N SER A 106 -54.75 17.67 -9.84
CA SER A 106 -53.71 16.80 -10.43
C SER A 106 -53.73 16.79 -11.96
N ILE A 107 -52.57 16.69 -12.60
CA ILE A 107 -52.42 15.91 -13.84
C ILE A 107 -51.19 14.99 -13.68
N LEU A 108 -51.39 13.71 -13.97
CA LEU A 108 -50.35 12.68 -14.00
C LEU A 108 -49.78 12.55 -15.42
N SER A 109 -48.50 12.19 -15.51
CA SER A 109 -47.96 11.42 -16.63
C SER A 109 -46.97 10.40 -16.08
N SER A 110 -47.23 9.12 -16.32
CA SER A 110 -46.47 7.99 -15.79
C SER A 110 -45.46 7.46 -16.81
N VAL A 111 -44.29 7.06 -16.32
CA VAL A 111 -43.43 6.08 -17.00
C VAL A 111 -43.20 4.93 -16.04
N VAL A 112 -43.64 3.74 -16.44
CA VAL A 112 -43.32 2.47 -15.77
C VAL A 112 -42.33 1.75 -16.66
N ILE A 113 -41.19 1.34 -16.09
CA ILE A 113 -40.33 0.32 -16.68
C ILE A 113 -40.31 -0.85 -15.69
N SER A 114 -40.64 -2.03 -16.18
CA SER A 114 -40.62 -3.28 -15.42
C SER A 114 -39.35 -4.04 -15.72
N SER A 115 -38.66 -4.50 -14.68
CA SER A 115 -37.55 -5.45 -14.77
C SER A 115 -37.78 -6.57 -13.77
N THR A 116 -38.15 -7.75 -14.28
CA THR A 116 -38.21 -8.99 -13.51
C THR A 116 -37.43 -10.06 -14.26
N VAL A 117 -36.26 -10.41 -13.73
CA VAL A 117 -35.52 -11.63 -14.12
C VAL A 117 -34.98 -12.28 -12.85
N SER A 118 -35.47 -13.49 -12.56
CA SER A 118 -34.90 -14.37 -11.54
C SER A 118 -33.61 -15.01 -12.06
N VAL A 119 -32.54 -14.99 -11.28
CA VAL A 119 -31.31 -15.72 -11.63
C VAL A 119 -31.50 -17.21 -11.37
N SER A 120 -31.04 -18.04 -12.29
CA SER A 120 -30.91 -19.50 -12.16
C SER A 120 -29.69 -19.95 -12.96
N ALA A 121 -29.14 -21.11 -12.62
CA ALA A 121 -27.74 -21.42 -12.88
C ALA A 121 -27.39 -21.82 -14.33
N ASP A 122 -26.12 -21.55 -14.64
CA ASP A 122 -25.21 -22.36 -15.48
C ASP A 122 -25.23 -22.24 -17.03
N ALA A 123 -24.11 -22.69 -17.61
CA ALA A 123 -23.86 -23.04 -19.02
C ALA A 123 -23.97 -21.97 -20.13
N SER A 124 -22.81 -21.35 -20.43
CA SER A 124 -22.21 -21.15 -21.76
C SER A 124 -23.10 -20.99 -23.02
N TYR A 125 -22.91 -19.91 -23.78
CA TYR A 125 -23.34 -19.81 -25.19
C TYR A 125 -22.32 -19.15 -26.13
N THR A 126 -22.13 -19.76 -27.30
CA THR A 126 -21.40 -19.20 -28.45
C THR A 126 -22.28 -18.27 -29.28
N VAL A 127 -21.71 -17.18 -29.82
CA VAL A 127 -22.40 -16.28 -30.76
C VAL A 127 -22.09 -16.67 -32.21
N SER A 128 -23.13 -16.76 -33.04
CA SER A 128 -22.98 -16.83 -34.50
C SER A 128 -23.05 -15.44 -35.11
N SER A 129 -22.19 -15.17 -36.10
CA SER A 129 -22.27 -13.97 -36.92
C SER A 129 -23.44 -14.04 -37.91
N ASP A 130 -24.06 -12.90 -38.19
CA ASP A 130 -24.69 -12.64 -39.49
C ASP A 130 -24.55 -11.15 -39.85
N ALA A 131 -24.49 -10.84 -41.14
CA ALA A 131 -24.14 -9.50 -41.64
C ALA A 131 -25.10 -9.01 -42.71
N ALA A 132 -25.39 -7.70 -42.71
CA ALA A 132 -26.18 -7.05 -43.76
C ALA A 132 -25.58 -5.69 -44.15
N SER A 133 -25.38 -5.48 -45.45
CA SER A 133 -24.76 -4.29 -46.03
C SER A 133 -25.77 -3.38 -46.73
N SER A 134 -25.51 -2.07 -46.76
CA SER A 134 -26.08 -1.17 -47.78
C SER A 134 -25.09 -0.07 -48.17
N THR A 135 -25.22 0.48 -49.38
CA THR A 135 -24.14 1.17 -50.11
C THR A 135 -24.56 2.51 -50.72
N GLY A 136 -23.62 3.45 -50.83
CA GLY A 136 -23.68 4.60 -51.75
C GLY A 136 -23.23 5.92 -51.09
N SER A 137 -22.17 6.65 -51.44
CA SER A 137 -21.41 6.91 -52.69
C SER A 137 -21.88 8.13 -53.50
N VAL A 138 -21.18 9.26 -53.35
CA VAL A 138 -21.11 10.37 -54.33
C VAL A 138 -19.67 10.92 -54.33
N ALA A 139 -19.16 11.34 -55.48
CA ALA A 139 -17.84 11.97 -55.68
C ALA A 139 -17.97 13.53 -55.60
N SER A 140 -16.99 14.40 -55.91
CA SER A 140 -15.72 14.26 -56.66
C SER A 140 -14.71 15.37 -56.34
N ASP A 141 -13.51 15.23 -56.87
CA ASP A 141 -12.32 16.10 -56.75
C ASP A 141 -12.51 17.59 -57.06
N TYR A 142 -11.59 18.42 -56.55
CA TYR A 142 -10.75 19.27 -57.41
C TYR A 142 -9.42 19.62 -56.73
N SER A 143 -8.37 19.89 -57.51
CA SER A 143 -6.99 20.12 -57.03
C SER A 143 -6.30 21.30 -57.73
N SER A 144 -5.67 22.18 -56.94
CA SER A 144 -4.49 22.99 -57.30
C SER A 144 -4.00 23.78 -56.08
N GLY A 145 -2.69 23.83 -55.81
CA GLY A 145 -2.10 24.59 -54.68
C GLY A 145 -0.85 25.38 -55.07
N ALA A 146 -0.42 26.30 -54.19
CA ALA A 146 0.86 27.01 -54.26
C ALA A 146 1.18 27.79 -52.96
N ALA A 147 2.45 28.22 -52.83
CA ALA A 147 3.00 29.16 -51.83
C ALA A 147 3.17 28.65 -50.37
N SER A 148 3.87 29.44 -49.55
CA SER A 148 4.81 28.95 -48.52
C SER A 148 4.92 29.82 -47.26
N SER A 149 5.73 29.31 -46.32
CA SER A 149 6.61 30.03 -45.36
C SER A 149 6.00 30.84 -44.20
N ASP A 150 6.54 30.52 -43.01
CA ASP A 150 6.70 31.30 -41.77
C ASP A 150 5.43 31.84 -41.05
N ALA A 151 5.17 31.64 -39.74
CA ALA A 151 5.95 31.44 -38.50
C ALA A 151 6.05 32.70 -37.62
N SER A 152 5.98 32.49 -36.29
CA SER A 152 5.90 33.52 -35.22
C SER A 152 4.55 34.27 -35.14
N SER A 153 4.05 34.71 -33.98
CA SER A 153 4.35 34.37 -32.57
C SER A 153 3.27 34.96 -31.65
N ILE A 154 3.20 34.51 -30.39
CA ILE A 154 2.75 35.31 -29.23
C ILE A 154 3.49 34.78 -28.00
N SER A 155 3.98 35.67 -27.14
CA SER A 155 4.93 35.36 -26.06
C SER A 155 4.33 35.59 -24.67
N VAL A 156 4.62 34.67 -23.75
CA VAL A 156 4.42 34.87 -22.30
C VAL A 156 5.41 35.91 -21.78
N ALA A 157 5.00 36.72 -20.80
CA ALA A 157 5.89 37.63 -20.07
C ALA A 157 5.92 37.24 -18.57
N ALA A 158 7.14 37.12 -18.03
CA ALA A 158 7.42 37.00 -16.61
C ALA A 158 8.21 38.23 -16.14
N SER A 159 8.24 38.51 -14.83
CA SER A 159 8.92 39.70 -14.30
C SER A 159 9.56 39.51 -12.92
N THR A 160 10.89 39.53 -12.89
CA THR A 160 11.73 40.01 -11.78
C THR A 160 12.80 40.95 -12.41
N ASP A 161 13.61 41.78 -11.74
CA ASP A 161 13.98 41.82 -10.32
C ASP A 161 14.48 43.20 -9.81
N ALA A 162 14.65 43.28 -8.48
CA ALA A 162 15.56 44.10 -7.65
C ALA A 162 16.15 45.49 -8.07
N SER A 163 15.77 46.52 -7.28
CA SER A 163 16.67 47.42 -6.47
C SER A 163 17.61 48.50 -7.09
N SER A 164 17.85 49.57 -6.32
CA SER A 164 19.09 50.40 -6.30
C SER A 164 19.19 51.22 -4.99
N ALA A 165 20.36 51.79 -4.65
CA ALA A 165 20.69 52.28 -3.30
C ALA A 165 21.61 53.53 -3.23
N ALA A 166 21.81 54.08 -2.02
CA ALA A 166 22.86 55.04 -1.60
C ALA A 166 23.17 54.80 -0.09
N ALA A 167 24.40 54.56 0.38
CA ALA A 167 25.64 55.35 0.39
C ALA A 167 25.62 56.51 1.42
N SER A 168 26.61 56.75 2.29
CA SER A 168 27.88 56.05 2.68
C SER A 168 28.17 56.36 4.18
N SER A 169 29.28 56.05 4.89
CA SER A 169 30.63 55.45 4.72
C SER A 169 31.10 54.99 6.15
N THR A 170 32.34 54.74 6.63
CA THR A 170 33.76 55.05 6.30
C THR A 170 34.72 53.95 6.84
N ASP A 171 36.03 54.08 6.60
CA ASP A 171 37.10 53.09 6.78
C ASP A 171 37.82 53.03 8.17
N VAL A 172 38.81 52.11 8.26
CA VAL A 172 40.03 52.06 9.11
C VAL A 172 40.05 51.26 10.44
N SER A 173 40.53 50.00 10.31
CA SER A 173 41.66 49.34 11.02
C SER A 173 41.90 49.35 12.56
N SER A 174 42.09 48.12 13.07
CA SER A 174 43.21 47.63 13.93
C SER A 174 43.24 47.80 15.47
N ALA A 175 44.01 46.88 16.11
CA ALA A 175 44.33 46.68 17.53
C ALA A 175 43.14 46.30 18.47
N ALA A 176 43.13 45.23 19.28
CA ALA A 176 44.11 44.32 19.93
C ALA A 176 44.42 44.62 21.42
N SER A 177 43.63 44.02 22.32
CA SER A 177 43.99 43.54 23.68
C SER A 177 42.77 42.75 24.20
N SER A 178 42.80 41.44 24.42
CA SER A 178 43.60 40.63 25.36
C SER A 178 43.14 40.74 26.82
N ASP A 179 42.40 39.73 27.28
CA ASP A 179 42.80 39.03 28.50
C ASP A 179 42.57 37.52 28.31
N ALA A 180 43.38 36.68 28.96
CA ALA A 180 43.49 35.26 28.58
C ALA A 180 43.95 34.31 29.71
N SER A 181 43.37 33.11 29.74
CA SER A 181 43.91 31.87 30.32
C SER A 181 43.07 30.70 29.75
N ALA A 182 43.59 29.87 28.84
CA ALA A 182 44.56 28.78 29.06
C ALA A 182 43.93 27.54 29.73
N ALA A 183 44.04 26.31 29.19
CA ALA A 183 44.63 25.88 27.92
C ALA A 183 44.08 24.50 27.48
N ALA A 184 44.36 24.10 26.24
CA ALA A 184 44.35 22.68 25.82
C ALA A 184 45.69 22.02 26.26
N SER A 185 45.98 20.72 26.13
CA SER A 185 45.35 19.58 25.43
C SER A 185 45.91 18.26 26.01
N SER A 186 45.30 17.10 25.75
CA SER A 186 46.01 15.81 25.57
C SER A 186 45.06 14.69 25.14
N ASP A 187 45.57 13.77 24.33
CA ASP A 187 44.92 12.50 23.99
C ASP A 187 44.99 11.50 25.16
N ALA A 188 43.94 10.68 25.30
CA ALA A 188 44.06 9.33 25.86
C ALA A 188 42.89 8.46 25.40
N SER A 189 43.18 7.47 24.54
CA SER A 189 42.26 6.38 24.26
C SER A 189 42.26 5.37 25.41
N SER A 190 41.10 4.81 25.72
CA SER A 190 41.00 3.50 26.39
C SER A 190 39.73 2.79 25.93
N ALA A 191 39.84 1.49 25.75
CA ALA A 191 38.78 0.62 25.25
C ALA A 191 38.83 -0.72 26.01
N ALA A 192 37.80 -1.54 25.84
CA ALA A 192 37.64 -2.85 26.45
C ALA A 192 37.41 -2.81 27.99
N SER A 193 36.86 -3.84 28.63
CA SER A 193 36.58 -5.19 28.11
C SER A 193 35.17 -5.68 28.42
N SER A 194 34.68 -6.51 27.52
CA SER A 194 33.77 -7.61 27.81
C SER A 194 34.21 -8.42 29.03
N ASP A 195 33.25 -9.07 29.69
CA ASP A 195 33.49 -10.40 30.26
C ASP A 195 32.35 -11.33 29.86
N GLY A 196 32.60 -12.64 29.84
CA GLY A 196 31.65 -13.63 29.32
C GLY A 196 31.82 -14.99 29.97
N SER A 197 30.86 -15.89 29.77
CA SER A 197 30.98 -17.27 30.24
C SER A 197 30.20 -18.22 29.33
N SER A 198 30.94 -19.02 28.57
CA SER A 198 30.45 -20.13 27.78
C SER A 198 30.62 -21.44 28.56
N ILE A 199 29.57 -22.26 28.65
CA ILE A 199 29.68 -23.65 29.10
C ILE A 199 28.95 -24.57 28.12
N SER A 200 29.77 -25.34 27.39
CA SER A 200 29.52 -26.58 26.65
C SER A 200 28.08 -27.07 26.41
N VAL A 201 27.77 -27.29 25.13
CA VAL A 201 26.91 -28.41 24.71
C VAL A 201 27.66 -29.72 24.95
N ALA A 202 26.99 -30.74 25.48
CA ALA A 202 27.47 -32.12 25.52
C ALA A 202 26.35 -33.06 25.04
N ALA A 203 26.67 -33.97 24.12
CA ALA A 203 25.72 -34.97 23.62
C ALA A 203 25.64 -36.19 24.56
N SER A 204 24.50 -36.85 24.58
CA SER A 204 24.34 -38.21 25.09
C SER A 204 23.17 -38.87 24.37
N THR A 205 23.36 -40.12 23.95
CA THR A 205 22.40 -40.89 23.17
C THR A 205 21.65 -41.93 24.03
N ASP A 206 20.65 -42.54 23.39
CA ASP A 206 20.26 -43.95 23.53
C ASP A 206 19.17 -44.43 24.52
N VAL A 207 18.23 -45.17 23.90
CA VAL A 207 17.53 -46.39 24.36
C VAL A 207 16.29 -46.25 25.29
N SER A 208 15.14 -46.26 24.59
CA SER A 208 13.96 -47.15 24.77
C SER A 208 13.54 -47.70 26.14
N SER A 209 12.22 -47.67 26.41
CA SER A 209 11.41 -48.91 26.46
C SER A 209 9.88 -48.70 26.61
N SER A 210 9.12 -49.61 25.98
CA SER A 210 7.76 -50.14 26.31
C SER A 210 6.77 -49.28 27.16
N ALA A 211 5.60 -48.89 26.63
CA ALA A 211 4.32 -49.65 26.65
C ALA A 211 3.53 -49.54 27.97
N ALA A 212 2.23 -49.82 28.12
CA ALA A 212 1.03 -49.81 27.26
C ALA A 212 -0.18 -50.17 28.17
N ALA A 213 -1.43 -49.91 27.75
CA ALA A 213 -2.69 -50.32 28.44
C ALA A 213 -2.94 -49.67 29.82
N SER A 214 -4.16 -49.59 30.38
CA SER A 214 -5.54 -49.60 29.84
C SER A 214 -6.54 -49.24 30.98
N SER A 215 -7.86 -49.31 30.69
CA SER A 215 -8.96 -49.51 31.66
C SER A 215 -9.37 -48.32 32.54
N THR A 216 -10.61 -48.15 33.00
CA THR A 216 -12.01 -48.46 32.53
C THR A 216 -12.97 -47.73 33.49
N ASP A 217 -14.24 -47.57 33.12
CA ASP A 217 -15.45 -47.43 33.97
C ASP A 217 -15.41 -46.50 35.22
N GLY A 218 -16.39 -45.65 35.51
CA GLY A 218 -17.82 -45.74 35.23
C GLY A 218 -18.58 -44.81 36.21
N PRO A 219 -19.93 -44.78 36.19
CA PRO A 219 -20.67 -43.58 36.60
C PRO A 219 -21.46 -43.73 37.91
N SER A 220 -21.96 -42.60 38.42
CA SER A 220 -23.24 -42.56 39.15
C SER A 220 -23.90 -41.18 39.09
N SER A 221 -25.22 -41.20 38.92
CA SER A 221 -26.15 -40.07 39.06
C SER A 221 -27.27 -40.53 40.01
N VAL A 222 -27.91 -39.62 40.75
CA VAL A 222 -29.34 -39.68 41.13
C VAL A 222 -29.75 -38.39 41.86
N VAL A 223 -31.03 -38.01 41.71
CA VAL A 223 -31.72 -36.84 42.31
C VAL A 223 -32.89 -37.37 43.16
N PRO A 224 -33.90 -36.59 43.56
CA PRO A 224 -33.92 -35.34 44.33
C PRO A 224 -34.47 -35.59 45.76
N SER A 225 -34.88 -34.55 46.49
CA SER A 225 -35.88 -34.69 47.56
C SER A 225 -36.74 -33.43 47.71
N THR A 226 -38.04 -33.64 47.86
CA THR A 226 -39.08 -32.60 47.91
C THR A 226 -39.76 -32.58 49.28
N THR A 227 -40.06 -31.41 49.82
CA THR A 227 -41.09 -31.24 50.87
C THR A 227 -41.95 -30.03 50.54
N ALA A 228 -43.26 -30.15 50.79
CA ALA A 228 -44.25 -29.11 50.54
C ALA A 228 -45.17 -28.95 51.76
N ALA A 229 -45.67 -27.73 51.96
CA ALA A 229 -46.69 -27.44 52.97
C ALA A 229 -47.68 -26.38 52.45
N SER A 230 -48.96 -26.62 52.74
CA SER A 230 -50.07 -25.66 52.61
C SER A 230 -50.17 -24.80 53.89
N SER A 231 -50.96 -23.73 54.03
CA SER A 231 -51.92 -23.03 53.14
C SER A 231 -52.44 -21.78 53.86
N SER A 232 -52.77 -20.70 53.15
CA SER A 232 -53.87 -19.78 53.52
C SER A 232 -54.13 -18.72 52.46
N GLU A 233 -55.39 -18.48 52.10
CA GLU A 233 -55.80 -17.32 51.30
C GLU A 233 -55.99 -16.08 52.18
N SER A 234 -55.65 -14.91 51.66
CA SER A 234 -56.20 -13.63 52.16
C SER A 234 -56.25 -12.60 51.04
N VAL A 235 -57.46 -12.34 50.51
CA VAL A 235 -57.67 -11.29 49.51
C VAL A 235 -57.56 -9.91 50.17
N SER A 236 -56.77 -9.01 49.62
CA SER A 236 -56.74 -7.60 50.02
C SER A 236 -56.37 -6.71 48.82
N SER A 237 -57.31 -5.85 48.44
CA SER A 237 -57.16 -4.94 47.31
C SER A 237 -56.48 -3.64 47.74
N SER A 238 -55.28 -3.37 47.24
CA SER A 238 -54.61 -2.07 47.39
C SER A 238 -54.05 -1.60 46.05
N SER A 239 -54.66 -0.56 45.48
CA SER A 239 -54.15 0.12 44.29
C SER A 239 -52.89 0.91 44.63
N ALA A 240 -51.74 0.48 44.13
CA ALA A 240 -50.49 1.24 44.19
C ALA A 240 -49.94 1.38 42.77
N ALA A 241 -49.78 2.62 42.29
CA ALA A 241 -49.12 2.90 41.02
C ALA A 241 -47.60 2.73 41.21
N ALA A 242 -47.11 1.52 40.96
CA ALA A 242 -45.68 1.23 40.98
C ALA A 242 -45.03 1.74 39.68
N SER A 243 -44.63 3.02 39.69
CA SER A 243 -43.68 3.53 38.70
C SER A 243 -42.36 2.79 38.87
N SER A 244 -42.16 1.71 38.13
CA SER A 244 -40.90 0.98 38.11
C SER A 244 -39.82 1.83 37.45
N SER A 245 -39.11 2.62 38.24
CA SER A 245 -37.80 3.13 37.85
C SER A 245 -36.91 1.93 37.57
N ALA A 246 -36.72 1.60 36.29
CA ALA A 246 -35.71 0.63 35.89
C ALA A 246 -34.38 1.12 36.47
N ALA A 247 -33.73 0.28 37.27
CA ALA A 247 -32.39 0.59 37.75
C ALA A 247 -31.49 0.76 36.52
N ALA A 248 -30.73 1.85 36.48
CA ALA A 248 -29.73 2.03 35.43
C ALA A 248 -28.75 0.86 35.51
N VAL A 249 -28.60 0.11 34.41
CA VAL A 249 -27.58 -0.92 34.31
C VAL A 249 -26.25 -0.20 34.23
N THR A 250 -25.50 -0.19 35.32
CA THR A 250 -24.11 0.24 35.30
C THR A 250 -23.32 -0.81 34.53
N ALA A 251 -22.92 -0.50 33.30
CA ALA A 251 -22.12 -1.38 32.46
C ALA A 251 -20.83 -1.79 33.19
N GLU A 252 -20.69 -3.07 33.55
CA GLU A 252 -19.51 -3.57 34.27
C GLU A 252 -18.34 -3.80 33.29
N SER A 253 -18.65 -4.30 32.10
CA SER A 253 -17.70 -4.46 31.00
C SER A 253 -18.39 -4.55 29.63
N VAL A 254 -17.62 -4.28 28.57
CA VAL A 254 -18.08 -4.41 27.17
C VAL A 254 -17.00 -5.07 26.32
N ASP A 255 -17.33 -6.13 25.58
CA ASP A 255 -16.39 -6.75 24.63
C ASP A 255 -16.10 -5.83 23.44
N SER A 256 -14.84 -5.75 22.99
CA SER A 256 -14.40 -4.79 21.98
C SER A 256 -14.86 -5.13 20.54
N THR A 257 -15.74 -6.11 20.38
CA THR A 257 -16.25 -6.58 19.08
C THR A 257 -17.09 -5.49 18.42
N VAL A 258 -16.98 -5.35 17.10
CA VAL A 258 -17.84 -4.45 16.30
C VAL A 258 -18.97 -5.26 15.67
N LEU A 259 -20.23 -4.87 15.91
CA LEU A 259 -21.37 -5.46 15.21
C LEU A 259 -21.58 -4.78 13.86
N ILE A 260 -21.59 -5.52 12.75
CA ILE A 260 -21.85 -5.01 11.40
C ILE A 260 -23.21 -5.50 10.92
N LEU A 261 -24.15 -4.57 10.71
CA LEU A 261 -25.47 -4.85 10.13
C LEU A 261 -25.50 -4.41 8.66
N ALA A 262 -25.79 -5.35 7.77
CA ALA A 262 -25.80 -5.12 6.32
C ALA A 262 -26.86 -5.97 5.60
N ARG A 263 -27.12 -5.63 4.33
CA ARG A 263 -28.09 -6.30 3.45
C ARG A 263 -27.56 -7.62 2.86
N ASP A 264 -26.25 -7.68 2.67
CA ASP A 264 -25.53 -8.70 1.93
C ASP A 264 -24.04 -8.71 2.33
N GLU A 265 -23.31 -9.70 1.83
CA GLU A 265 -21.90 -9.93 2.17
C GLU A 265 -20.95 -8.87 1.57
N GLU A 266 -21.37 -8.15 0.52
CA GLU A 266 -20.59 -7.07 -0.09
C GLU A 266 -20.61 -5.83 0.82
N GLY A 267 -21.80 -5.35 1.20
CA GLY A 267 -21.95 -4.26 2.17
C GLY A 267 -21.31 -4.60 3.52
N ALA A 268 -21.46 -5.84 3.99
CA ALA A 268 -20.80 -6.30 5.21
C ALA A 268 -19.27 -6.30 5.10
N SER A 269 -18.71 -6.62 3.93
CA SER A 269 -17.26 -6.63 3.70
C SER A 269 -16.68 -5.22 3.50
N SER A 270 -17.40 -4.33 2.80
CA SER A 270 -17.05 -2.91 2.70
C SER A 270 -17.03 -2.22 4.06
N GLY A 271 -17.96 -2.58 4.97
CA GLY A 271 -17.94 -2.12 6.37
C GLY A 271 -16.85 -2.78 7.23
N ALA A 272 -16.43 -4.01 6.92
CA ALA A 272 -15.41 -4.75 7.67
C ALA A 272 -13.96 -4.44 7.25
N SER A 273 -13.72 -3.94 6.03
CA SER A 273 -12.39 -3.84 5.40
C SER A 273 -11.32 -3.23 6.32
N GLY A 274 -11.57 -2.04 6.86
CA GLY A 274 -10.65 -1.38 7.79
C GLY A 274 -10.50 -2.11 9.13
N LEU A 275 -11.49 -2.86 9.60
CA LEU A 275 -11.37 -3.65 10.82
C LEU A 275 -10.43 -4.85 10.60
N ILE A 276 -10.56 -5.53 9.46
CA ILE A 276 -9.65 -6.60 9.02
C ILE A 276 -8.22 -6.04 8.89
N ALA A 277 -8.06 -4.83 8.37
CA ALA A 277 -6.76 -4.16 8.23
C ALA A 277 -6.06 -3.94 9.59
N TYR A 278 -6.77 -3.37 10.56
CA TYR A 278 -6.25 -3.11 11.91
C TYR A 278 -6.09 -4.39 12.77
N GLY A 279 -6.84 -5.44 12.47
CA GLY A 279 -6.99 -6.63 13.33
C GLY A 279 -8.08 -6.50 14.40
N ILE A 280 -9.05 -5.60 14.21
CA ILE A 280 -10.18 -5.38 15.12
C ILE A 280 -11.23 -6.49 14.90
N GLN A 281 -11.67 -7.14 15.98
CA GLN A 281 -12.74 -8.15 15.92
C GLN A 281 -14.09 -7.56 15.51
N PHE A 282 -14.85 -8.30 14.71
CA PHE A 282 -16.22 -7.93 14.31
C PHE A 282 -17.12 -9.16 14.12
N GLU A 283 -18.42 -8.95 14.18
CA GLU A 283 -19.46 -9.92 13.78
C GLU A 283 -20.27 -9.34 12.61
N LYS A 284 -20.43 -10.11 11.54
CA LYS A 284 -21.29 -9.76 10.40
C LYS A 284 -22.68 -10.36 10.58
N VAL A 285 -23.72 -9.51 10.59
CA VAL A 285 -25.12 -9.94 10.60
C VAL A 285 -25.79 -9.44 9.33
N ILE A 286 -25.88 -10.34 8.34
CA ILE A 286 -26.68 -10.12 7.13
C ILE A 286 -28.16 -10.18 7.49
N ILE A 287 -28.93 -9.15 7.12
CA ILE A 287 -30.37 -8.98 7.37
C ILE A 287 -31.07 -8.84 6.00
N PRO A 288 -31.83 -9.86 5.54
CA PRO A 288 -32.51 -9.83 4.24
C PRO A 288 -33.80 -8.98 4.29
N GLN A 289 -34.49 -8.85 3.15
CA GLN A 289 -35.68 -7.98 3.02
C GLN A 289 -36.88 -8.42 3.89
N GLU A 290 -37.01 -9.71 4.19
CA GLU A 290 -37.99 -10.25 5.13
C GLU A 290 -37.67 -9.95 6.61
N GLY A 291 -36.49 -9.38 6.88
CA GLY A 291 -35.99 -9.08 8.22
C GLY A 291 -35.32 -10.27 8.90
N LYS A 292 -34.66 -10.00 10.04
CA LYS A 292 -33.97 -11.00 10.86
C LYS A 292 -33.90 -10.49 12.31
N ALA A 293 -33.87 -11.40 13.28
CA ALA A 293 -33.61 -11.04 14.66
C ALA A 293 -32.17 -10.50 14.83
N LEU A 294 -32.01 -9.49 15.69
CA LEU A 294 -30.68 -9.05 16.15
C LEU A 294 -30.03 -10.16 17.00
N PRO A 295 -28.69 -10.24 17.06
CA PRO A 295 -28.01 -10.99 18.10
C PRO A 295 -28.30 -10.39 19.48
N ALA A 296 -28.02 -11.14 20.55
CA ALA A 296 -28.07 -10.60 21.90
C ALA A 296 -26.99 -9.51 22.04
N LEU A 297 -27.38 -8.26 22.30
CA LEU A 297 -26.43 -7.16 22.43
C LEU A 297 -25.70 -7.16 23.79
N ASN A 298 -26.31 -7.77 24.82
CA ASN A 298 -25.78 -7.83 26.17
C ASN A 298 -26.27 -9.09 26.91
N THR A 299 -25.63 -9.43 28.03
CA THR A 299 -26.08 -10.47 28.98
C THR A 299 -25.58 -10.12 30.38
N ASP A 300 -26.43 -10.19 31.40
CA ASP A 300 -26.08 -10.04 32.83
C ASP A 300 -25.13 -8.87 33.17
N GLY A 301 -25.42 -7.68 32.64
CA GLY A 301 -24.62 -6.45 32.90
C GLY A 301 -23.36 -6.29 32.03
N LYS A 302 -23.05 -7.26 31.17
CA LYS A 302 -21.99 -7.22 30.17
C LYS A 302 -22.53 -6.90 28.77
N GLY A 303 -21.90 -5.96 28.06
CA GLY A 303 -22.16 -5.70 26.65
C GLY A 303 -21.29 -6.57 25.73
N HIS A 304 -21.83 -7.05 24.62
CA HIS A 304 -21.13 -7.96 23.69
C HIS A 304 -20.47 -7.24 22.51
N TYR A 305 -20.77 -5.96 22.30
CA TYR A 305 -20.22 -5.14 21.21
C TYR A 305 -19.90 -3.71 21.65
N ALA A 306 -18.66 -3.24 21.46
CA ALA A 306 -18.24 -1.88 21.81
C ALA A 306 -18.61 -0.81 20.75
N ALA A 307 -18.89 -1.25 19.52
CA ALA A 307 -19.34 -0.38 18.43
C ALA A 307 -20.31 -1.12 17.50
N ILE A 308 -21.11 -0.36 16.74
CA ILE A 308 -22.03 -0.88 15.72
C ILE A 308 -21.78 -0.13 14.41
N ILE A 309 -21.61 -0.84 13.29
CA ILE A 309 -21.61 -0.29 11.93
C ILE A 309 -22.90 -0.74 11.23
N ILE A 310 -23.58 0.16 10.53
CA ILE A 310 -24.76 -0.15 9.72
C ILE A 310 -24.55 0.43 8.31
N VAL A 311 -24.75 -0.41 7.30
CA VAL A 311 -24.50 -0.07 5.88
C VAL A 311 -25.83 -0.01 5.10
N ASP A 312 -25.97 0.99 4.24
CA ASP A 312 -27.15 1.27 3.40
C ASP A 312 -28.47 1.41 4.19
N ALA A 313 -28.41 1.78 5.47
CA ALA A 313 -29.50 1.69 6.45
C ALA A 313 -30.18 0.30 6.58
N VAL A 314 -29.58 -0.75 6.00
CA VAL A 314 -30.26 -2.03 5.68
C VAL A 314 -31.57 -1.80 4.91
N SER A 315 -31.56 -0.89 3.93
CA SER A 315 -32.75 -0.41 3.19
C SER A 315 -33.07 -1.24 1.95
N TYR A 316 -34.36 -1.53 1.76
CA TYR A 316 -34.91 -2.23 0.60
C TYR A 316 -36.13 -1.49 0.04
N GLN A 317 -36.40 -1.71 -1.24
CA GLN A 317 -37.61 -1.22 -1.90
C GLN A 317 -38.76 -2.21 -1.69
N TYR A 318 -39.77 -1.80 -0.92
CA TYR A 318 -41.02 -2.50 -0.73
C TYR A 318 -42.14 -1.86 -1.57
N THR A 319 -43.33 -2.45 -1.57
CA THR A 319 -44.51 -1.93 -2.30
C THR A 319 -44.97 -0.55 -1.83
N ASP A 320 -44.65 -0.18 -0.60
CA ASP A 320 -44.94 1.08 0.08
C ASP A 320 -43.80 2.13 -0.03
N GLY A 321 -42.62 1.73 -0.52
CA GLY A 321 -41.46 2.62 -0.69
C GLY A 321 -40.15 2.02 -0.17
N TRP A 322 -39.12 2.86 -0.07
CA TRP A 322 -37.83 2.48 0.55
C TRP A 322 -37.90 2.60 2.07
N ARG A 323 -37.48 1.55 2.78
CA ARG A 323 -37.32 1.55 4.24
C ARG A 323 -36.34 0.47 4.69
N SER A 324 -35.87 0.57 5.94
CA SER A 324 -35.04 -0.47 6.56
C SER A 324 -35.79 -1.80 6.72
N ALA A 325 -35.03 -2.90 6.69
CA ALA A 325 -35.47 -4.21 7.20
C ALA A 325 -35.29 -4.36 8.73
N ILE A 326 -34.55 -3.45 9.37
CA ILE A 326 -34.49 -3.34 10.84
C ILE A 326 -35.78 -2.65 11.32
N THR A 327 -36.55 -3.32 12.18
CA THR A 327 -37.85 -2.80 12.67
C THR A 327 -37.69 -1.68 13.69
N THR A 328 -38.75 -0.92 13.98
CA THR A 328 -38.72 0.16 14.99
C THR A 328 -38.30 -0.36 16.37
N GLU A 329 -38.80 -1.52 16.77
CA GLU A 329 -38.49 -2.16 18.05
C GLU A 329 -37.02 -2.61 18.12
N GLN A 330 -36.45 -2.99 16.97
CA GLN A 330 -35.02 -3.31 16.85
C GLN A 330 -34.16 -2.05 16.90
N TRP A 331 -34.57 -0.95 16.27
CA TRP A 331 -33.93 0.36 16.44
C TRP A 331 -33.97 0.83 17.89
N ASP A 332 -35.11 0.74 18.56
CA ASP A 332 -35.23 1.08 19.99
C ASP A 332 -34.33 0.20 20.88
N THR A 333 -34.22 -1.10 20.55
CA THR A 333 -33.30 -2.03 21.23
C THR A 333 -31.83 -1.61 21.05
N ILE A 334 -31.43 -1.25 19.82
CA ILE A 334 -30.08 -0.78 19.51
C ILE A 334 -29.81 0.57 20.20
N PHE A 335 -30.74 1.52 20.13
CA PHE A 335 -30.60 2.84 20.75
C PHE A 335 -30.53 2.75 22.28
N LYS A 336 -31.29 1.85 22.90
CA LYS A 336 -31.16 1.55 24.33
C LYS A 336 -29.80 0.95 24.67
N TYR A 337 -29.30 0.02 23.87
CA TYR A 337 -27.95 -0.54 24.08
C TYR A 337 -26.85 0.53 24.00
N GLN A 338 -26.97 1.49 23.07
CA GLN A 338 -26.08 2.65 23.03
C GLN A 338 -26.09 3.47 24.32
N THR A 339 -27.27 3.73 24.90
CA THR A 339 -27.38 4.53 26.15
C THR A 339 -27.00 3.76 27.41
N ASP A 340 -27.23 2.44 27.46
CA ASP A 340 -26.92 1.60 28.61
C ASP A 340 -25.42 1.29 28.74
N PHE A 341 -24.70 1.18 27.61
CA PHE A 341 -23.29 0.75 27.56
C PHE A 341 -22.33 1.82 26.98
N HIS A 342 -22.84 3.03 26.69
CA HIS A 342 -22.12 4.13 26.03
C HIS A 342 -21.47 3.74 24.68
N VAL A 343 -22.16 2.89 23.92
CA VAL A 343 -21.69 2.32 22.64
C VAL A 343 -21.94 3.27 21.47
N ARG A 344 -20.92 3.45 20.62
CA ARG A 344 -20.95 4.33 19.44
C ARG A 344 -21.45 3.60 18.19
N MET A 345 -22.20 4.31 17.34
CA MET A 345 -22.75 3.78 16.07
C MET A 345 -22.17 4.52 14.86
N VAL A 346 -21.76 3.78 13.83
CA VAL A 346 -21.41 4.32 12.51
C VAL A 346 -22.50 3.96 11.51
N ARG A 347 -22.85 4.90 10.64
CA ARG A 347 -23.81 4.77 9.56
C ARG A 347 -23.11 5.08 8.23
N ILE A 348 -23.17 4.16 7.28
CA ILE A 348 -22.45 4.24 6.00
C ILE A 348 -23.47 4.20 4.86
N ASN A 349 -23.28 5.08 3.86
CA ASN A 349 -24.18 5.25 2.71
C ASN A 349 -25.64 5.58 3.08
N GLU A 350 -25.82 6.55 3.98
CA GLU A 350 -27.14 7.03 4.37
C GLU A 350 -27.67 8.13 3.44
N PHE A 351 -28.99 8.15 3.23
CA PHE A 351 -29.67 9.30 2.65
C PHE A 351 -29.91 10.36 3.74
N PRO A 352 -29.58 11.65 3.52
CA PRO A 352 -29.68 12.69 4.54
C PRO A 352 -31.14 12.99 4.93
N GLY A 353 -31.40 13.06 6.23
CA GLY A 353 -32.75 13.28 6.75
C GLY A 353 -32.79 13.54 8.26
N PRO A 354 -34.00 13.68 8.85
CA PRO A 354 -34.17 14.11 10.24
C PRO A 354 -33.49 13.22 11.29
N ALA A 355 -33.36 11.91 11.03
CA ALA A 355 -32.63 10.96 11.90
C ALA A 355 -31.13 11.25 12.02
N PHE A 356 -30.60 12.12 11.14
CA PHE A 356 -29.20 12.54 11.06
C PHE A 356 -29.05 14.06 11.24
N GLY A 357 -30.11 14.78 11.62
CA GLY A 357 -30.11 16.24 11.79
C GLY A 357 -29.76 17.01 10.51
N ALA A 358 -30.05 16.43 9.34
CA ALA A 358 -29.64 16.95 8.03
C ALA A 358 -30.76 16.84 6.98
N THR A 359 -30.53 17.42 5.81
CA THR A 359 -31.34 17.30 4.59
C THR A 359 -30.42 17.30 3.36
N LEU A 360 -30.90 16.78 2.24
CA LEU A 360 -30.23 16.91 0.93
C LEU A 360 -30.12 18.39 0.53
N ASP A 361 -29.01 18.78 -0.10
CA ASP A 361 -28.82 20.07 -0.75
C ASP A 361 -29.12 19.98 -2.24
N GLY A 362 -30.08 20.76 -2.72
CA GLY A 362 -30.60 20.66 -4.08
C GLY A 362 -31.56 19.47 -4.29
N ALA A 363 -31.54 18.89 -5.50
CA ALA A 363 -32.62 18.02 -6.00
C ALA A 363 -32.23 16.54 -6.21
N GLY A 364 -30.98 16.15 -5.95
CA GLY A 364 -30.49 14.77 -6.16
C GLY A 364 -29.09 14.55 -5.58
N GLY A 365 -28.63 13.30 -5.59
CA GLY A 365 -27.24 12.96 -5.25
C GLY A 365 -26.25 13.27 -6.38
N CYS A 366 -24.97 12.99 -6.12
CA CYS A 366 -23.84 13.18 -7.02
C CYS A 366 -22.96 11.91 -7.03
N CYS A 367 -22.11 11.62 -8.02
CA CYS A 367 -21.90 12.34 -9.27
C CYS A 367 -21.96 11.38 -10.45
N ASP A 368 -22.26 11.92 -11.64
CA ASP A 368 -22.19 11.15 -12.89
C ASP A 368 -20.74 10.71 -13.20
N THR A 369 -20.59 9.73 -14.10
CA THR A 369 -19.28 9.19 -14.47
C THR A 369 -18.35 10.28 -15.02
N GLY A 370 -17.16 10.42 -14.41
CA GLY A 370 -16.16 11.43 -14.77
C GLY A 370 -16.37 12.82 -14.15
N VAL A 371 -17.44 13.01 -13.36
CA VAL A 371 -17.71 14.27 -12.65
C VAL A 371 -17.08 14.21 -11.25
N GLU A 372 -16.24 15.19 -10.92
CA GLU A 372 -15.56 15.31 -9.62
C GLU A 372 -16.32 16.22 -8.63
N GLN A 373 -16.28 15.84 -7.36
CA GLN A 373 -16.62 16.70 -6.23
C GLN A 373 -15.79 16.30 -5.00
N LEU A 374 -14.62 16.93 -4.80
CA LEU A 374 -13.65 16.52 -3.77
C LEU A 374 -14.26 16.45 -2.36
N ILE A 375 -13.98 15.38 -1.62
CA ILE A 375 -14.35 15.23 -0.20
C ILE A 375 -13.16 15.53 0.70
N SER A 376 -13.38 16.19 1.85
CA SER A 376 -12.35 16.52 2.84
C SER A 376 -12.91 16.52 4.27
N PHE A 377 -12.07 16.30 5.28
CA PHE A 377 -12.47 16.49 6.68
C PHE A 377 -12.57 17.98 7.02
N SER A 378 -13.70 18.39 7.60
CA SER A 378 -13.90 19.74 8.15
C SER A 378 -13.49 19.83 9.63
N ASP A 379 -13.60 18.73 10.37
CA ASP A 379 -13.23 18.61 11.79
C ASP A 379 -12.78 17.17 12.08
N VAL A 380 -11.71 17.01 12.86
CA VAL A 380 -11.16 15.70 13.29
C VAL A 380 -11.06 15.58 14.83
N SER A 381 -11.60 16.54 15.57
CA SER A 381 -11.44 16.67 17.02
C SER A 381 -12.05 15.53 17.84
N ASP A 382 -13.03 14.80 17.31
CA ASP A 382 -13.65 13.65 17.98
C ASP A 382 -12.88 12.32 17.75
N PHE A 383 -11.88 12.33 16.86
CA PHE A 383 -11.07 11.17 16.47
C PHE A 383 -9.58 11.53 16.23
N PRO A 384 -8.91 12.27 17.14
CA PRO A 384 -7.58 12.83 16.90
C PRO A 384 -6.51 11.76 16.68
N THR A 385 -6.63 10.60 17.33
CA THR A 385 -5.70 9.46 17.17
C THR A 385 -5.72 8.85 15.77
N ALA A 386 -6.71 9.19 14.93
CA ALA A 386 -6.71 8.83 13.53
C ALA A 386 -5.57 9.50 12.74
N ASN A 387 -4.99 10.60 13.24
CA ASN A 387 -3.89 11.35 12.63
C ASN A 387 -4.18 11.81 11.18
N LEU A 388 -5.43 12.18 10.92
CA LEU A 388 -5.93 12.67 9.61
C LEU A 388 -5.86 14.20 9.54
N LYS A 389 -5.74 14.75 8.33
CA LYS A 389 -5.65 16.20 8.10
C LYS A 389 -6.98 16.82 7.65
N THR A 390 -7.30 17.99 8.21
CA THR A 390 -8.48 18.81 7.86
C THR A 390 -8.22 19.63 6.59
N GLY A 391 -9.26 19.83 5.77
CA GLY A 391 -9.23 20.67 4.57
C GLY A 391 -8.58 20.03 3.34
N GLU A 392 -7.88 18.90 3.52
CA GLU A 392 -7.23 18.17 2.43
C GLU A 392 -8.26 17.37 1.63
N GLY A 393 -8.45 17.75 0.36
CA GLY A 393 -9.39 17.11 -0.55
C GLY A 393 -8.86 15.80 -1.14
N ILE A 394 -9.74 14.82 -1.32
CA ILE A 394 -9.52 13.61 -2.12
C ILE A 394 -10.72 13.40 -3.06
N THR A 395 -10.52 12.67 -4.16
CA THR A 395 -11.56 12.42 -5.19
C THR A 395 -12.79 11.72 -4.62
N SER A 396 -13.99 12.06 -5.11
CA SER A 396 -15.21 11.27 -4.90
C SER A 396 -15.64 10.49 -6.15
N GLN A 397 -14.87 10.52 -7.23
CA GLN A 397 -15.26 9.89 -8.50
C GLN A 397 -15.55 8.39 -8.32
N GLY A 398 -16.68 7.96 -8.88
CA GLY A 398 -17.22 6.60 -8.77
C GLY A 398 -17.95 6.30 -7.45
N LEU A 399 -17.79 7.12 -6.41
CA LEU A 399 -18.58 7.01 -5.17
C LEU A 399 -19.84 7.86 -5.29
N TYR A 400 -21.01 7.22 -5.39
CA TYR A 400 -22.28 7.93 -5.29
C TYR A 400 -22.49 8.47 -3.87
N HIS A 401 -23.04 9.68 -3.75
CA HIS A 401 -23.13 10.44 -2.51
C HIS A 401 -24.25 11.49 -2.53
N TYR A 402 -24.54 12.07 -1.36
CA TYR A 402 -25.63 13.01 -1.13
C TYR A 402 -25.09 14.31 -0.52
N PRO A 403 -24.81 15.34 -1.34
CA PRO A 403 -24.56 16.71 -0.85
C PRO A 403 -25.64 17.14 0.14
N SER A 404 -25.27 17.61 1.33
CA SER A 404 -26.21 17.80 2.45
C SER A 404 -26.05 19.12 3.20
N VAL A 405 -27.09 19.53 3.92
CA VAL A 405 -27.11 20.67 4.86
C VAL A 405 -27.59 20.22 6.23
N ILE A 406 -26.97 20.69 7.31
CA ILE A 406 -27.44 20.45 8.69
C ILE A 406 -28.68 21.30 8.97
N THR A 407 -29.72 20.66 9.54
CA THR A 407 -31.00 21.28 9.91
C THR A 407 -31.15 21.44 11.43
N ASP A 408 -30.41 20.69 12.25
CA ASP A 408 -30.37 20.84 13.70
C ASP A 408 -28.93 20.88 14.25
N THR A 409 -28.41 22.09 14.44
CA THR A 409 -27.07 22.34 15.02
C THR A 409 -27.01 22.16 16.54
N ALA A 410 -28.13 21.91 17.24
CA ALA A 410 -28.11 21.61 18.67
C ALA A 410 -27.75 20.15 18.95
N THR A 411 -27.98 19.24 17.98
CA THR A 411 -27.62 17.81 18.09
C THR A 411 -26.54 17.37 17.10
N THR A 412 -26.21 18.17 16.08
CA THR A 412 -25.44 17.70 14.91
C THR A 412 -24.27 18.61 14.53
N LYS A 413 -23.09 18.02 14.30
CA LYS A 413 -21.85 18.69 13.83
C LYS A 413 -21.36 18.07 12.52
N ALA A 414 -20.92 18.90 11.57
CA ALA A 414 -20.27 18.43 10.34
C ALA A 414 -18.79 18.09 10.59
N VAL A 415 -18.36 16.90 10.15
CA VAL A 415 -16.96 16.43 10.27
C VAL A 415 -16.29 16.16 8.93
N ALA A 416 -17.06 15.96 7.86
CA ALA A 416 -16.54 16.00 6.49
C ALA A 416 -17.46 16.82 5.59
N LYS A 417 -16.89 17.39 4.53
CA LYS A 417 -17.55 18.21 3.52
C LYS A 417 -17.16 17.79 2.10
N PHE A 418 -18.08 17.96 1.17
CA PHE A 418 -17.81 18.03 -0.25
C PHE A 418 -17.48 19.49 -0.62
N ALA A 419 -16.48 19.69 -1.47
CA ALA A 419 -16.18 20.99 -2.08
C ALA A 419 -17.27 21.40 -3.09
N ALA A 420 -17.18 22.63 -3.62
CA ALA A 420 -17.91 22.97 -4.84
C ALA A 420 -17.44 22.07 -6.00
N GLY A 421 -18.39 21.53 -6.77
CA GLY A 421 -18.15 20.48 -7.75
C GLY A 421 -19.45 19.75 -8.10
N GLY A 422 -19.42 18.94 -9.16
CA GLY A 422 -20.64 18.35 -9.73
C GLY A 422 -21.75 19.38 -9.97
N PRO A 423 -22.98 19.16 -9.46
CA PRO A 423 -24.08 20.12 -9.57
C PRO A 423 -24.02 21.24 -8.51
N GLN A 424 -23.09 21.18 -7.55
CA GLN A 424 -23.07 22.05 -6.38
C GLN A 424 -22.12 23.24 -6.56
N THR A 425 -22.62 24.44 -6.29
CA THR A 425 -21.90 25.71 -6.45
C THR A 425 -21.12 26.16 -5.21
N GLY A 426 -21.28 25.45 -4.08
CA GLY A 426 -20.63 25.73 -2.80
C GLY A 426 -20.24 24.45 -2.06
N GLU A 427 -19.68 24.60 -0.86
CA GLU A 427 -19.36 23.46 0.00
C GLU A 427 -20.64 22.90 0.65
N THR A 428 -20.74 21.57 0.71
CA THR A 428 -21.88 20.85 1.32
C THR A 428 -21.38 19.80 2.31
N VAL A 429 -22.23 19.33 3.20
CA VAL A 429 -21.87 18.35 4.24
C VAL A 429 -21.80 16.94 3.63
N ALA A 430 -20.70 16.22 3.93
CA ALA A 430 -20.46 14.85 3.50
C ALA A 430 -20.57 13.83 4.65
N ALA A 431 -20.26 14.26 5.88
CA ALA A 431 -20.44 13.44 7.07
C ALA A 431 -20.73 14.30 8.31
N VAL A 432 -21.51 13.74 9.23
CA VAL A 432 -21.87 14.35 10.51
C VAL A 432 -21.61 13.43 11.69
N ILE A 433 -21.44 14.02 12.86
CA ILE A 433 -21.62 13.34 14.15
C ILE A 433 -22.87 13.94 14.82
N ASN A 434 -23.77 13.07 15.28
CA ASN A 434 -24.90 13.46 16.12
C ASN A 434 -24.68 13.03 17.57
N ASN A 435 -25.16 13.84 18.51
CA ASN A 435 -25.32 13.49 19.92
C ASN A 435 -26.77 13.73 20.35
N PHE A 436 -27.53 12.65 20.51
CA PHE A 436 -28.91 12.67 20.99
C PHE A 436 -28.94 12.33 22.47
N SER A 437 -28.61 13.31 23.32
CA SER A 437 -28.62 13.20 24.79
C SER A 437 -27.80 12.01 25.33
N GLY A 438 -26.58 11.84 24.81
CA GLY A 438 -25.66 10.76 25.16
C GLY A 438 -25.65 9.59 24.18
N ARG A 439 -26.64 9.48 23.27
CA ARG A 439 -26.60 8.53 22.16
C ARG A 439 -25.83 9.12 20.98
N GLU A 440 -24.65 8.59 20.70
CA GLU A 440 -23.71 9.09 19.70
C GLU A 440 -23.78 8.30 18.37
N GLN A 441 -23.81 8.97 17.22
CA GLN A 441 -23.60 8.32 15.92
C GLN A 441 -22.76 9.15 14.94
N PHE A 442 -21.97 8.50 14.09
CA PHE A 442 -21.21 9.08 12.98
C PHE A 442 -21.85 8.64 11.67
N VAL A 443 -22.20 9.56 10.78
CA VAL A 443 -22.98 9.30 9.56
C VAL A 443 -22.24 9.76 8.32
N TRP A 444 -22.10 8.87 7.33
CA TRP A 444 -21.56 9.17 6.01
C TRP A 444 -22.67 9.25 4.96
N PHE A 445 -22.75 10.38 4.27
CA PHE A 445 -23.65 10.59 3.13
C PHE A 445 -23.00 10.18 1.80
N THR A 446 -22.21 9.10 1.81
CA THR A 446 -21.49 8.57 0.64
C THR A 446 -21.39 7.05 0.68
N SER A 447 -21.38 6.44 -0.50
CA SER A 447 -21.14 5.01 -0.73
C SER A 447 -19.71 4.59 -0.39
N TRP A 448 -19.50 3.27 -0.24
CA TRP A 448 -18.28 2.71 0.34
C TRP A 448 -17.78 1.50 -0.44
N ALA A 449 -16.60 1.60 -1.04
CA ALA A 449 -16.01 0.55 -1.87
C ALA A 449 -14.48 0.47 -1.71
N PRO A 450 -13.97 0.05 -0.54
CA PRO A 450 -12.53 -0.05 -0.26
C PRO A 450 -11.78 -1.05 -1.15
N THR A 451 -12.49 -1.93 -1.88
CA THR A 451 -11.90 -2.84 -2.88
C THR A 451 -11.22 -2.11 -4.03
N TRP A 452 -11.70 -0.92 -4.43
CA TRP A 452 -11.12 -0.12 -5.53
C TRP A 452 -10.93 1.37 -5.20
N SER A 453 -11.57 1.90 -4.15
CA SER A 453 -11.50 3.32 -3.80
C SER A 453 -10.41 3.62 -2.78
N ALA A 454 -9.44 4.45 -3.16
CA ALA A 454 -8.49 5.07 -2.22
C ALA A 454 -9.24 5.89 -1.15
N THR A 455 -10.31 6.57 -1.55
CA THR A 455 -11.14 7.43 -0.69
C THR A 455 -11.90 6.63 0.37
N SER A 456 -12.53 5.50 0.02
CA SER A 456 -13.17 4.66 1.05
C SER A 456 -12.16 4.09 2.04
N ASN A 457 -10.94 3.76 1.60
CA ASN A 457 -9.87 3.37 2.52
C ASN A 457 -9.42 4.54 3.41
N TYR A 458 -9.15 5.71 2.86
CA TYR A 458 -8.73 6.89 3.63
C TYR A 458 -9.77 7.34 4.69
N LEU A 459 -11.05 7.33 4.34
CA LEU A 459 -12.11 7.85 5.22
C LEU A 459 -12.48 6.88 6.36
N GLN A 460 -12.20 5.58 6.25
CA GLN A 460 -12.60 4.59 7.27
C GLN A 460 -11.90 4.82 8.62
N HIS A 461 -10.66 5.31 8.60
CA HIS A 461 -9.85 5.55 9.79
C HIS A 461 -10.52 6.55 10.76
N ALA A 462 -11.26 7.54 10.24
CA ALA A 462 -11.98 8.49 11.07
C ALA A 462 -13.06 7.80 11.92
N HIS A 463 -13.95 7.03 11.28
CA HIS A 463 -15.05 6.39 12.00
C HIS A 463 -14.57 5.22 12.87
N ILE A 464 -13.51 4.50 12.48
CA ILE A 464 -12.89 3.43 13.28
C ILE A 464 -12.29 3.99 14.57
N HIS A 465 -11.44 5.02 14.49
CA HIS A 465 -10.86 5.64 15.69
C HIS A 465 -11.92 6.35 16.55
N TRP A 466 -12.94 6.94 15.92
CA TRP A 466 -14.06 7.54 16.62
C TRP A 466 -14.86 6.50 17.43
N MET A 467 -15.33 5.42 16.81
CA MET A 467 -16.22 4.46 17.46
C MET A 467 -15.51 3.66 18.57
N THR A 468 -14.23 3.35 18.37
CA THR A 468 -13.37 2.68 19.37
C THR A 468 -12.83 3.64 20.45
N ARG A 469 -13.02 4.96 20.29
CA ARG A 469 -12.38 6.01 21.12
C ARG A 469 -10.85 5.87 21.20
N GLY A 470 -10.23 5.23 20.20
CA GLY A 470 -8.80 4.91 20.16
C GLY A 470 -8.34 3.79 21.10
N VAL A 471 -9.25 3.04 21.72
CA VAL A 471 -8.96 1.83 22.52
C VAL A 471 -9.46 0.60 21.76
N PHE A 472 -8.55 -0.23 21.23
CA PHE A 472 -8.95 -1.42 20.47
C PHE A 472 -7.87 -2.51 20.43
N LEU A 473 -8.31 -3.74 20.20
CA LEU A 473 -7.44 -4.85 19.81
C LEU A 473 -7.02 -4.63 18.36
N GLY A 474 -5.72 -4.69 18.10
CA GLY A 474 -5.14 -4.38 16.80
C GLY A 474 -4.11 -3.26 16.84
N LYS A 475 -3.63 -2.88 15.65
CA LYS A 475 -2.56 -1.91 15.41
C LYS A 475 -2.79 -1.16 14.10
N ARG A 476 -2.23 0.04 13.97
CA ARG A 476 -1.90 0.65 12.68
C ARG A 476 -0.39 0.72 12.53
N LYS A 477 0.14 0.24 11.40
CA LYS A 477 1.48 0.56 10.89
C LYS A 477 1.40 0.69 9.37
N VAL A 478 2.20 1.57 8.80
CA VAL A 478 2.24 1.84 7.35
C VAL A 478 3.63 1.48 6.86
N HIS A 479 3.69 0.51 5.96
CA HIS A 479 4.93 -0.03 5.44
C HIS A 479 5.06 0.25 3.95
N LEU A 480 6.21 0.80 3.55
CA LEU A 480 6.54 1.08 2.15
C LEU A 480 7.94 0.52 1.87
N SER A 481 7.99 -0.77 1.55
CA SER A 481 9.20 -1.44 1.11
C SER A 481 9.21 -1.51 -0.41
N ALA A 482 10.19 -0.87 -1.04
CA ALA A 482 10.45 -0.97 -2.46
C ALA A 482 11.66 -1.88 -2.68
N GLN A 483 11.43 -3.02 -3.33
CA GLN A 483 12.48 -3.97 -3.69
C GLN A 483 12.95 -3.68 -5.11
N ILE A 484 14.27 -3.66 -5.28
CA ILE A 484 14.97 -3.48 -6.54
C ILE A 484 15.58 -4.82 -6.92
N ASP A 485 14.98 -5.47 -7.91
CA ASP A 485 15.43 -6.71 -8.52
C ASP A 485 16.56 -6.46 -9.55
N ASP A 486 17.10 -7.52 -10.14
CA ASP A 486 18.19 -7.53 -11.14
C ASP A 486 19.52 -6.85 -10.74
N VAL A 487 19.79 -6.54 -9.47
CA VAL A 487 20.99 -5.77 -9.11
C VAL A 487 22.26 -6.56 -9.43
N GLN A 488 23.27 -5.87 -9.98
CA GLN A 488 24.46 -6.37 -10.70
C GLN A 488 24.24 -6.84 -12.16
N LEU A 489 23.03 -7.12 -12.63
CA LEU A 489 22.79 -7.54 -14.03
C LEU A 489 22.76 -6.36 -15.02
N GLU A 490 22.72 -6.70 -16.32
CA GLU A 490 22.38 -5.81 -17.42
C GLU A 490 21.02 -6.24 -18.03
N THR A 491 20.09 -5.30 -18.24
CA THR A 491 18.71 -5.60 -18.70
C THR A 491 18.47 -5.04 -20.11
N GLU A 492 17.86 -5.82 -21.02
CA GLU A 492 17.39 -5.34 -22.34
C GLU A 492 16.21 -4.36 -22.14
N LEU A 493 16.36 -3.11 -22.59
CA LEU A 493 15.32 -2.09 -22.47
C LEU A 493 14.18 -2.29 -23.49
N PHE A 494 12.94 -2.08 -23.06
CA PHE A 494 11.77 -1.96 -23.94
C PHE A 494 11.93 -0.78 -24.92
N TRP A 495 12.42 0.35 -24.41
CA TRP A 495 12.72 1.54 -25.19
C TRP A 495 13.92 2.31 -24.61
N PRO A 496 14.95 2.65 -25.41
CA PRO A 496 15.13 2.31 -26.83
C PRO A 496 15.44 0.82 -27.04
N ALA A 497 14.64 0.14 -27.87
CA ALA A 497 14.72 -1.31 -28.06
C ALA A 497 16.10 -1.77 -28.58
N ASN A 498 16.51 -2.99 -28.21
CA ASN A 498 17.84 -3.55 -28.46
C ASN A 498 19.01 -2.73 -27.84
N THR A 499 18.72 -1.95 -26.80
CA THR A 499 19.71 -1.29 -25.94
C THR A 499 19.67 -1.96 -24.58
N ASN A 500 20.82 -2.29 -24.01
CA ASN A 500 20.89 -2.80 -22.65
C ASN A 500 21.28 -1.69 -21.66
N PHE A 501 20.96 -1.86 -20.38
CA PHE A 501 21.37 -0.95 -19.31
C PHE A 501 21.77 -1.72 -18.05
N LYS A 502 22.87 -1.32 -17.41
CA LYS A 502 23.27 -1.68 -16.04
C LYS A 502 23.49 -0.40 -15.23
N ILE A 503 22.83 -0.31 -14.08
CA ILE A 503 22.96 0.75 -13.07
C ILE A 503 24.44 0.99 -12.69
N ASN A 504 24.81 2.25 -12.43
CA ASN A 504 26.17 2.62 -12.02
C ASN A 504 26.25 3.20 -10.60
N VAL A 505 27.47 3.53 -10.18
CA VAL A 505 27.76 4.07 -8.84
C VAL A 505 27.13 5.45 -8.61
N GLN A 506 27.11 6.32 -9.63
CA GLN A 506 26.54 7.65 -9.54
C GLN A 506 25.01 7.61 -9.37
N ASP A 507 24.35 6.59 -9.93
CA ASP A 507 22.92 6.34 -9.67
C ASP A 507 22.67 5.93 -8.21
N LEU A 508 23.51 5.08 -7.62
CA LEU A 508 23.44 4.74 -6.19
C LEU A 508 23.68 5.96 -5.30
N GLU A 509 24.70 6.77 -5.60
CA GLU A 509 25.00 8.00 -4.85
C GLU A 509 23.85 9.03 -4.94
N GLY A 510 23.18 9.12 -6.09
CA GLY A 510 21.93 9.86 -6.26
C GLY A 510 20.81 9.36 -5.35
N HIS A 511 20.62 8.04 -5.24
CA HIS A 511 19.62 7.45 -4.37
C HIS A 511 19.96 7.62 -2.89
N VAL A 512 21.23 7.56 -2.47
CA VAL A 512 21.64 7.87 -1.10
C VAL A 512 21.29 9.31 -0.74
N ALA A 513 21.54 10.26 -1.64
CA ALA A 513 21.17 11.66 -1.44
C ALA A 513 19.64 11.85 -1.39
N TRP A 514 18.90 11.23 -2.30
CA TRP A 514 17.43 11.31 -2.35
C TRP A 514 16.74 10.65 -1.15
N GLN A 515 17.18 9.44 -0.73
CA GLN A 515 16.65 8.77 0.47
C GLN A 515 16.80 9.66 1.71
N LYS A 516 17.92 10.36 1.84
CA LYS A 516 18.13 11.31 2.93
C LYS A 516 17.19 12.53 2.86
N ASP A 517 16.96 13.05 1.65
CA ASP A 517 16.05 14.19 1.44
C ASP A 517 14.58 13.82 1.72
N ILE A 518 14.07 12.73 1.13
CA ILE A 518 12.67 12.31 1.31
C ILE A 518 12.35 12.02 2.77
N ASN A 519 13.24 11.34 3.52
CA ASN A 519 13.06 11.11 4.96
C ASN A 519 13.02 12.41 5.79
N SER A 520 13.61 13.52 5.31
CA SER A 520 13.49 14.82 5.98
C SER A 520 12.13 15.51 5.76
N ARG A 521 11.35 15.04 4.76
CA ARG A 521 10.03 15.56 4.38
C ARG A 521 8.86 14.65 4.78
N LEU A 522 9.11 13.37 5.06
CA LEU A 522 8.10 12.43 5.56
C LEU A 522 7.65 12.76 7.00
N PRO A 523 6.47 12.29 7.45
CA PRO A 523 6.00 12.49 8.81
C PRO A 523 6.97 11.93 9.86
N ALA A 524 7.04 12.58 11.02
CA ALA A 524 8.00 12.24 12.08
C ALA A 524 7.94 10.74 12.47
N GLY A 525 9.10 10.11 12.60
CA GLY A 525 9.22 8.67 12.89
C GLY A 525 9.25 7.76 11.65
N SER A 526 9.22 8.33 10.44
CA SER A 526 9.47 7.58 9.20
C SER A 526 10.94 7.13 9.07
N ASP A 527 11.16 5.99 8.42
CA ASP A 527 12.47 5.49 7.96
C ASP A 527 12.24 4.71 6.66
N PHE A 528 12.34 5.42 5.52
CA PHE A 528 12.20 4.84 4.18
C PHE A 528 13.57 4.57 3.55
N TRP A 529 13.71 3.41 2.89
CA TRP A 529 14.91 3.03 2.13
C TRP A 529 14.58 1.90 1.14
N LEU A 530 15.43 1.73 0.13
CA LEU A 530 15.32 0.66 -0.87
C LEU A 530 15.99 -0.63 -0.39
N GLU A 531 15.39 -1.76 -0.73
CA GLU A 531 15.98 -3.11 -0.55
C GLU A 531 16.48 -3.62 -1.90
N LEU A 532 17.75 -4.01 -1.99
CA LEU A 532 18.42 -4.45 -3.21
C LEU A 532 18.50 -5.99 -3.24
N ALA A 533 17.95 -6.60 -4.30
CA ALA A 533 18.01 -8.03 -4.55
C ALA A 533 19.08 -8.30 -5.62
N HIS A 534 20.14 -9.02 -5.23
CA HIS A 534 21.38 -9.09 -6.01
C HIS A 534 21.61 -10.42 -6.73
N ASN A 535 22.27 -10.34 -7.89
CA ASN A 535 22.71 -11.46 -8.72
C ASN A 535 24.24 -11.47 -8.88
N GLY A 536 24.93 -12.26 -8.06
CA GLY A 536 26.40 -12.29 -8.05
C GLY A 536 27.08 -12.67 -9.38
N ASN A 537 26.39 -13.31 -10.34
CA ASN A 537 26.99 -13.57 -11.65
C ASN A 537 27.21 -12.29 -12.46
N GLY A 538 26.38 -11.26 -12.31
CA GLY A 538 26.52 -9.97 -13.01
C GLY A 538 27.75 -9.14 -12.59
N ASP A 539 28.30 -9.41 -11.40
CA ASP A 539 29.64 -8.96 -10.99
C ASP A 539 30.71 -9.73 -11.78
N ILE A 540 30.65 -11.07 -11.76
CA ILE A 540 31.63 -11.92 -12.46
C ILE A 540 31.61 -11.69 -13.99
N GLU A 541 30.45 -11.41 -14.58
CA GLU A 541 30.30 -10.99 -15.98
C GLU A 541 31.04 -9.67 -16.24
N ALA A 542 30.76 -8.63 -15.45
CA ALA A 542 31.45 -7.34 -15.56
C ALA A 542 32.96 -7.44 -15.30
N ALA A 543 33.39 -8.32 -14.39
CA ALA A 543 34.78 -8.64 -14.17
C ALA A 543 35.41 -9.35 -15.39
N THR A 544 34.75 -10.35 -15.98
CA THR A 544 35.32 -11.18 -17.06
C THR A 544 35.12 -10.61 -18.48
N ALA A 545 34.35 -9.53 -18.63
CA ALA A 545 34.08 -8.85 -19.89
C ALA A 545 35.33 -8.27 -20.61
N GLY A 546 35.20 -8.05 -21.93
CA GLY A 546 36.22 -7.41 -22.76
C GLY A 546 37.23 -8.41 -23.34
N GLU A 547 38.53 -8.15 -23.14
CA GLU A 547 39.62 -9.05 -23.56
C GLU A 547 39.88 -10.19 -22.53
N GLY A 548 38.92 -10.45 -21.63
CA GLY A 548 39.09 -11.30 -20.45
C GLY A 548 39.74 -10.56 -19.27
N SER A 549 40.03 -11.27 -18.19
CA SER A 549 40.65 -10.69 -16.98
C SER A 549 42.17 -10.52 -17.05
N GLY A 550 42.81 -11.01 -18.12
CA GLY A 550 44.26 -11.18 -18.17
C GLY A 550 44.78 -12.25 -17.20
N GLY A 551 43.92 -13.19 -16.77
CA GLY A 551 44.26 -14.25 -15.82
C GLY A 551 44.12 -13.88 -14.34
N ILE A 552 43.40 -12.80 -14.00
CA ILE A 552 43.04 -12.46 -12.61
C ILE A 552 41.84 -13.31 -12.13
N CYS A 553 40.92 -13.62 -13.03
CA CYS A 553 39.79 -14.50 -12.83
C CYS A 553 40.15 -15.93 -13.25
N ASN A 554 39.69 -16.91 -12.48
CA ASN A 554 39.82 -18.33 -12.77
C ASN A 554 38.58 -19.07 -12.22
N PRO A 555 37.65 -19.55 -13.08
CA PRO A 555 37.66 -19.41 -14.55
C PRO A 555 37.61 -17.94 -15.01
N ASP A 556 38.12 -17.69 -16.22
CA ASP A 556 38.12 -16.36 -16.86
C ASP A 556 36.82 -16.10 -17.65
N TYR A 557 35.70 -16.52 -17.06
CA TYR A 557 34.33 -16.37 -17.55
C TYR A 557 33.35 -16.55 -16.37
N ALA A 558 32.16 -15.97 -16.49
CA ALA A 558 31.04 -16.16 -15.57
C ALA A 558 30.29 -17.48 -15.84
N VAL A 559 29.26 -17.82 -15.04
CA VAL A 559 28.36 -18.91 -15.41
C VAL A 559 27.56 -18.49 -16.64
N TRP A 560 27.47 -19.37 -17.64
CA TRP A 560 26.67 -19.16 -18.84
C TRP A 560 25.99 -20.47 -19.27
N TYR A 561 24.81 -20.35 -19.85
CA TYR A 561 24.00 -21.43 -20.43
C TYR A 561 23.13 -20.86 -21.55
N ASP A 562 22.66 -21.70 -22.46
CA ASP A 562 21.60 -21.30 -23.40
C ASP A 562 20.27 -21.28 -22.63
N GLU A 563 19.51 -20.18 -22.68
CA GLU A 563 18.22 -20.08 -21.99
C GLU A 563 17.22 -21.13 -22.51
N ALA A 564 16.69 -21.95 -21.60
CA ALA A 564 15.57 -22.83 -21.91
C ALA A 564 14.30 -21.99 -22.16
N PRO A 565 13.45 -22.33 -23.16
CA PRO A 565 12.22 -21.59 -23.42
C PRO A 565 11.29 -21.53 -22.21
N ASP A 566 10.67 -20.36 -22.00
CA ASP A 566 9.75 -20.12 -20.89
C ASP A 566 8.63 -21.16 -20.82
N THR A 567 8.32 -21.58 -19.59
CA THR A 567 7.13 -22.40 -19.33
C THR A 567 5.88 -21.53 -19.39
N PRO A 568 4.68 -22.11 -19.57
CA PRO A 568 3.46 -21.45 -19.16
C PRO A 568 3.55 -20.96 -17.72
N LEU A 569 2.84 -19.87 -17.42
CA LEU A 569 2.67 -19.39 -16.05
C LEU A 569 1.96 -20.48 -15.21
N GLU A 570 2.31 -20.55 -13.93
CA GLU A 570 1.83 -21.57 -12.97
C GLU A 570 2.13 -23.03 -13.37
N PHE A 571 3.13 -23.26 -14.21
CA PHE A 571 3.63 -24.60 -14.53
C PHE A 571 4.17 -25.31 -13.29
N GLN A 572 3.44 -26.33 -12.84
CA GLN A 572 3.87 -27.22 -11.76
C GLN A 572 4.77 -28.33 -12.31
N LYS A 573 6.07 -28.30 -11.97
CA LYS A 573 7.04 -29.26 -12.51
C LYS A 573 6.84 -30.66 -11.90
N PRO A 574 6.83 -31.75 -12.70
CA PRO A 574 6.96 -33.10 -12.18
C PRO A 574 8.27 -33.27 -11.40
N LEU A 575 8.16 -33.72 -10.14
CA LEU A 575 9.31 -33.88 -9.23
C LEU A 575 10.34 -34.86 -9.79
N GLY A 576 11.63 -34.54 -9.64
CA GLY A 576 12.75 -35.31 -10.17
C GLY A 576 12.93 -35.21 -11.70
N SER A 577 12.17 -34.35 -12.38
CA SER A 577 12.35 -34.04 -13.81
C SER A 577 13.08 -32.70 -14.04
N GLY A 578 13.28 -32.33 -15.32
CA GLY A 578 14.14 -31.22 -15.74
C GLY A 578 15.50 -31.72 -16.23
N VAL A 579 16.35 -30.78 -16.65
CA VAL A 579 17.74 -31.03 -17.08
C VAL A 579 18.60 -29.90 -16.52
N ASP A 580 19.77 -30.22 -15.97
CA ASP A 580 20.72 -29.21 -15.49
C ASP A 580 21.13 -28.30 -16.66
N GLN A 581 20.88 -27.00 -16.56
CA GLN A 581 21.36 -25.96 -17.48
C GLN A 581 22.78 -25.52 -17.11
N TRP A 582 23.10 -25.45 -15.82
CA TRP A 582 24.41 -25.00 -15.34
C TRP A 582 25.54 -25.98 -15.72
N PRO A 583 26.63 -25.50 -16.36
CA PRO A 583 27.80 -26.31 -16.72
C PRO A 583 28.35 -27.14 -15.56
N VAL A 584 28.87 -28.34 -15.87
CA VAL A 584 29.18 -29.40 -14.87
C VAL A 584 30.41 -29.11 -14.00
N GLU A 585 31.25 -28.18 -14.44
CA GLU A 585 32.40 -27.64 -13.71
C GLU A 585 32.00 -26.77 -12.52
N PHE A 586 30.86 -26.06 -12.59
CA PHE A 586 30.39 -25.18 -11.52
C PHE A 586 29.73 -26.01 -10.41
N GLN A 587 30.56 -26.58 -9.54
CA GLN A 587 30.14 -27.35 -8.36
C GLN A 587 30.22 -26.54 -7.07
N THR A 588 31.13 -25.56 -7.01
CA THR A 588 31.31 -24.61 -5.90
C THR A 588 31.76 -23.26 -6.45
N TYR A 589 31.33 -22.16 -5.84
CA TYR A 589 31.82 -20.81 -6.18
C TYR A 589 33.35 -20.75 -6.06
N GLY A 590 34.04 -20.39 -7.16
CA GLY A 590 35.49 -20.53 -7.28
C GLY A 590 36.28 -19.23 -7.50
N TRP A 591 35.61 -18.13 -7.87
CA TRP A 591 36.30 -16.87 -8.18
C TRP A 591 36.95 -16.24 -6.94
N THR A 592 38.09 -15.60 -7.16
CA THR A 592 38.84 -14.92 -6.10
C THR A 592 38.22 -13.56 -5.78
N ALA A 593 38.41 -13.05 -4.56
CA ALA A 593 38.00 -11.68 -4.22
C ALA A 593 38.64 -10.65 -5.17
N THR A 594 39.87 -10.89 -5.63
CA THR A 594 40.57 -10.03 -6.62
C THR A 594 39.96 -10.09 -8.02
N CYS A 595 39.19 -11.13 -8.35
CA CYS A 595 38.38 -11.18 -9.57
C CYS A 595 37.11 -10.32 -9.42
N ALA A 596 36.28 -10.59 -8.39
CA ALA A 596 35.04 -9.85 -8.12
C ALA A 596 35.29 -8.36 -7.81
N GLN A 597 36.43 -8.02 -7.19
CA GLN A 597 36.86 -6.63 -6.99
C GLN A 597 37.25 -5.88 -8.28
N ARG A 598 36.94 -6.42 -9.46
CA ARG A 598 37.11 -5.72 -10.76
C ARG A 598 35.83 -5.09 -11.29
N ASP A 599 34.63 -5.44 -10.79
CA ASP A 599 33.45 -4.59 -10.99
C ASP A 599 33.43 -3.45 -9.95
N PRO A 600 33.68 -2.18 -10.33
CA PRO A 600 33.64 -1.06 -9.39
C PRO A 600 32.26 -0.85 -8.76
N PHE A 601 31.19 -1.31 -9.40
CA PHE A 601 29.83 -1.28 -8.84
C PHE A 601 29.69 -2.25 -7.67
N ALA A 602 30.18 -3.49 -7.81
CA ALA A 602 30.18 -4.46 -6.71
C ALA A 602 31.13 -4.05 -5.57
N VAL A 603 32.27 -3.43 -5.89
CA VAL A 603 33.22 -2.88 -4.90
C VAL A 603 32.62 -1.75 -4.06
N TRP A 604 31.68 -0.96 -4.59
CA TRP A 604 31.06 0.16 -3.86
C TRP A 604 30.39 -0.30 -2.56
N PHE A 605 29.78 -1.49 -2.55
CA PHE A 605 29.15 -2.11 -1.38
C PHE A 605 30.14 -2.64 -0.34
N GLN A 606 31.44 -2.80 -0.66
CA GLN A 606 32.46 -3.19 0.33
C GLN A 606 32.76 -2.07 1.34
N THR A 607 32.28 -0.84 1.08
CA THR A 607 32.38 0.29 2.02
C THR A 607 31.20 0.28 2.98
N PRO A 608 31.38 0.09 4.31
CA PRO A 608 30.24 -0.02 5.25
C PRO A 608 29.36 1.22 5.34
N ALA A 609 29.89 2.41 5.03
CA ALA A 609 29.12 3.64 4.95
C ALA A 609 28.17 3.70 3.75
N ASN A 610 28.46 2.92 2.69
CA ASN A 610 27.67 2.82 1.47
C ASN A 610 26.66 1.68 1.58
N LEU A 611 27.13 0.50 2.03
CA LEU A 611 26.33 -0.69 2.27
C LEU A 611 25.09 -0.39 3.13
N ASN A 612 25.28 0.25 4.28
CA ASN A 612 24.20 0.47 5.24
C ASN A 612 23.22 1.62 4.86
N GLN A 613 23.32 2.18 3.66
CA GLN A 613 22.29 3.07 3.09
C GLN A 613 21.08 2.30 2.53
N PHE A 614 21.24 0.99 2.30
CA PHE A 614 20.23 0.12 1.71
C PHE A 614 19.94 -1.09 2.61
N ALA A 615 18.98 -1.90 2.20
CA ALA A 615 18.84 -3.29 2.64
C ALA A 615 19.20 -4.24 1.51
N HIS A 616 19.44 -5.51 1.83
CA HIS A 616 20.02 -6.48 0.89
C HIS A 616 19.38 -7.87 1.04
N LEU A 617 19.09 -8.53 -0.09
CA LEU A 617 18.73 -9.95 -0.16
C LEU A 617 19.22 -10.63 -1.44
N SER A 618 19.03 -11.95 -1.52
CA SER A 618 19.34 -12.73 -2.72
C SER A 618 18.28 -12.59 -3.82
N HIS A 619 18.73 -12.62 -5.08
CA HIS A 619 17.87 -12.79 -6.26
C HIS A 619 18.26 -14.02 -7.11
N THR A 620 18.88 -15.06 -6.51
CA THR A 620 19.67 -16.13 -7.18
C THR A 620 20.98 -15.62 -7.82
N PHE A 621 21.87 -16.51 -8.26
CA PHE A 621 23.21 -16.12 -8.73
C PHE A 621 23.18 -15.61 -10.17
N THR A 622 22.56 -16.35 -11.09
CA THR A 622 22.55 -16.04 -12.54
C THR A 622 21.18 -15.61 -13.08
N HIS A 623 20.15 -15.53 -12.23
CA HIS A 623 18.76 -15.29 -12.65
C HIS A 623 18.24 -16.38 -13.63
N LEU A 624 18.58 -17.66 -13.39
CA LEU A 624 17.99 -18.79 -14.12
C LEU A 624 16.47 -18.88 -13.87
N ALA A 625 15.67 -19.07 -14.92
CA ALA A 625 14.24 -19.32 -14.78
C ALA A 625 13.95 -20.69 -14.13
N LEU A 626 13.44 -20.68 -12.88
CA LEU A 626 13.35 -21.87 -12.04
C LEU A 626 12.09 -22.72 -12.23
N ASN A 627 11.16 -22.38 -13.14
CA ASN A 627 9.92 -23.14 -13.33
C ASN A 627 10.15 -24.60 -13.74
N ASN A 628 11.17 -24.89 -14.56
CA ASN A 628 11.51 -26.25 -15.01
C ASN A 628 12.92 -26.72 -14.57
N ALA A 629 13.62 -25.93 -13.75
CA ALA A 629 14.97 -26.22 -13.28
C ALA A 629 15.02 -27.47 -12.36
N THR A 630 16.20 -28.09 -12.26
CA THR A 630 16.44 -29.22 -11.35
C THR A 630 16.70 -28.73 -9.92
N TYR A 631 16.62 -29.65 -8.95
CA TYR A 631 17.09 -29.38 -7.57
C TYR A 631 18.53 -28.83 -7.56
N LYS A 632 19.40 -29.40 -8.40
CA LYS A 632 20.85 -29.15 -8.39
C LYS A 632 21.19 -27.74 -8.89
N ASP A 633 20.51 -27.26 -9.92
CA ASP A 633 20.68 -25.87 -10.37
C ASP A 633 20.10 -24.89 -9.35
N ALA A 634 18.92 -25.18 -8.80
CA ALA A 634 18.32 -24.36 -7.75
C ALA A 634 19.17 -24.29 -6.45
N GLU A 635 19.90 -25.35 -6.14
CA GLU A 635 20.88 -25.38 -5.05
C GLU A 635 22.11 -24.53 -5.37
N ARG A 636 22.65 -24.63 -6.60
CA ARG A 636 23.76 -23.79 -7.08
C ARG A 636 23.41 -22.31 -7.04
N GLU A 637 22.22 -21.93 -7.52
CA GLU A 637 21.71 -20.55 -7.50
C GLU A 637 21.80 -19.88 -6.13
N ILE A 638 21.47 -20.64 -5.07
CA ILE A 638 21.50 -20.13 -3.71
C ILE A 638 22.93 -20.19 -3.14
N GLN A 639 23.62 -21.32 -3.27
CA GLN A 639 24.95 -21.50 -2.68
C GLN A 639 26.01 -20.57 -3.30
N PHE A 640 25.98 -20.34 -4.61
CA PHE A 640 26.92 -19.44 -5.28
C PHE A 640 26.67 -17.99 -4.90
N ASN A 641 25.39 -17.56 -4.83
CA ASN A 641 25.08 -16.19 -4.43
C ASN A 641 25.42 -15.95 -2.95
N GLN A 642 25.11 -16.91 -2.05
CA GLN A 642 25.55 -16.87 -0.64
C GLN A 642 27.09 -16.78 -0.50
N ALA A 643 27.84 -17.54 -1.30
CA ALA A 643 29.30 -17.47 -1.31
C ALA A 643 29.84 -16.12 -1.82
N TRP A 644 29.22 -15.56 -2.86
CA TRP A 644 29.54 -14.23 -3.40
C TRP A 644 29.23 -13.11 -2.39
N PHE A 645 28.04 -13.08 -1.80
CA PHE A 645 27.66 -12.10 -0.76
C PHE A 645 28.69 -12.03 0.36
N LYS A 646 29.15 -13.21 0.82
CA LYS A 646 30.16 -13.35 1.87
C LYS A 646 31.57 -12.97 1.42
N GLN A 647 31.92 -13.18 0.14
CA GLN A 647 33.18 -12.70 -0.43
C GLN A 647 33.21 -11.17 -0.55
N MET A 648 32.07 -10.55 -0.87
CA MET A 648 31.93 -9.09 -0.99
C MET A 648 31.51 -8.39 0.31
N GLY A 649 31.28 -9.15 1.40
CA GLY A 649 30.92 -8.61 2.72
C GLY A 649 29.52 -7.99 2.82
N ILE A 650 28.68 -8.19 1.81
CA ILE A 650 27.30 -7.67 1.76
C ILE A 650 26.41 -8.37 2.80
N ASP A 651 26.72 -9.63 3.14
CA ASP A 651 26.06 -10.37 4.22
C ASP A 651 26.33 -9.80 5.64
N GLN A 652 27.20 -8.78 5.75
CA GLN A 652 27.46 -8.02 6.98
C GLN A 652 26.64 -6.72 7.08
N ALA A 653 25.71 -6.46 6.17
CA ALA A 653 24.84 -5.29 6.22
C ALA A 653 23.90 -5.31 7.45
N GLN A 654 23.65 -4.14 8.04
CA GLN A 654 22.71 -3.97 9.15
C GLN A 654 21.27 -4.38 8.78
N ARG A 655 20.92 -4.28 7.49
CA ARG A 655 19.62 -4.64 6.93
C ARG A 655 19.72 -5.83 5.95
N TRP A 656 20.36 -6.92 6.38
CA TRP A 656 20.49 -8.17 5.60
C TRP A 656 19.31 -9.14 5.84
N SER A 657 18.72 -9.67 4.77
CA SER A 657 17.62 -10.67 4.80
C SER A 657 18.14 -12.09 4.51
N ALA A 658 18.84 -12.67 5.48
CA ALA A 658 19.58 -13.93 5.35
C ALA A 658 18.74 -15.18 5.02
N ASN A 659 17.44 -15.19 5.32
CA ASN A 659 16.53 -16.31 5.01
C ASN A 659 15.60 -15.98 3.83
N GLY A 660 15.85 -14.86 3.15
CA GLY A 660 14.98 -14.25 2.17
C GLY A 660 15.54 -14.28 0.74
N LEU A 661 14.63 -14.41 -0.22
CA LEU A 661 14.92 -14.49 -1.65
C LEU A 661 13.82 -13.79 -2.45
N VAL A 662 14.18 -12.95 -3.42
CA VAL A 662 13.29 -12.68 -4.56
C VAL A 662 13.52 -13.80 -5.58
N PRO A 663 12.52 -14.63 -5.95
CA PRO A 663 12.71 -15.62 -6.99
C PRO A 663 12.88 -14.94 -8.37
N PRO A 664 13.79 -15.40 -9.24
CA PRO A 664 14.06 -14.79 -10.54
C PRO A 664 12.78 -14.82 -11.38
N ALA A 665 12.35 -13.66 -11.89
CA ALA A 665 11.05 -13.43 -12.53
C ALA A 665 9.82 -14.09 -11.81
N ILE A 666 9.87 -14.24 -10.48
CA ILE A 666 8.84 -14.93 -9.67
C ILE A 666 8.57 -16.37 -10.17
N THR A 667 9.65 -17.06 -10.56
CA THR A 667 9.64 -18.46 -11.02
C THR A 667 9.96 -19.46 -9.90
N GLY A 668 9.71 -20.75 -10.15
CA GLY A 668 10.03 -21.84 -9.21
C GLY A 668 8.99 -22.09 -8.12
N LEU A 669 8.01 -21.19 -7.94
CA LEU A 669 6.97 -21.29 -6.89
C LEU A 669 5.99 -22.48 -7.03
N HIS A 670 6.04 -23.21 -8.15
CA HIS A 670 5.33 -24.48 -8.36
C HIS A 670 6.29 -25.65 -8.71
N ASN A 671 7.60 -25.48 -8.47
CA ASN A 671 8.61 -26.50 -8.68
C ASN A 671 9.08 -27.02 -7.31
N GLY A 672 8.53 -28.15 -6.87
CA GLY A 672 8.81 -28.69 -5.53
C GLY A 672 10.29 -29.03 -5.28
N ASP A 673 11.05 -29.36 -6.34
CA ASP A 673 12.49 -29.59 -6.23
C ASP A 673 13.26 -28.30 -5.93
N VAL A 674 12.85 -27.17 -6.54
CA VAL A 674 13.41 -25.84 -6.27
C VAL A 674 13.08 -25.38 -4.85
N ILE A 675 11.82 -25.53 -4.43
CA ILE A 675 11.38 -25.15 -3.09
C ILE A 675 12.12 -25.96 -2.02
N ASN A 676 12.37 -27.25 -2.27
CA ASN A 676 13.19 -28.09 -1.41
C ASN A 676 14.66 -27.63 -1.36
N ALA A 677 15.26 -27.26 -2.50
CA ALA A 677 16.62 -26.73 -2.57
C ALA A 677 16.76 -25.41 -1.79
N TRP A 678 15.82 -24.48 -1.94
CA TRP A 678 15.74 -23.23 -1.19
C TRP A 678 15.68 -23.47 0.32
N LEU A 679 14.72 -24.29 0.78
CA LEU A 679 14.54 -24.60 2.21
C LEU A 679 15.77 -25.31 2.81
N THR A 680 16.38 -26.22 2.06
CA THR A 680 17.61 -26.93 2.47
C THR A 680 18.80 -25.98 2.59
N ASN A 681 18.87 -24.95 1.75
CA ASN A 681 19.93 -23.92 1.75
C ASN A 681 19.56 -22.66 2.56
N GLY A 682 18.56 -22.77 3.45
CA GLY A 682 18.24 -21.77 4.48
C GLY A 682 17.22 -20.70 4.09
N ILE A 683 16.79 -20.64 2.83
CA ILE A 683 15.76 -19.72 2.36
C ILE A 683 14.39 -20.22 2.82
N LYS A 684 13.70 -19.42 3.65
CA LYS A 684 12.41 -19.75 4.29
C LYS A 684 11.26 -18.92 3.77
N ASN A 685 11.57 -17.73 3.27
CA ASN A 685 10.60 -16.78 2.77
C ASN A 685 11.00 -16.24 1.39
N VAL A 686 10.00 -16.09 0.53
CA VAL A 686 10.10 -15.53 -0.82
C VAL A 686 9.01 -14.49 -1.02
N VAL A 687 9.18 -13.61 -1.99
CA VAL A 687 8.05 -12.84 -2.54
C VAL A 687 7.37 -13.60 -3.68
N GLY A 688 6.06 -13.44 -3.77
CA GLY A 688 5.25 -13.83 -4.92
C GLY A 688 4.95 -12.63 -5.81
N ASP A 689 3.78 -12.64 -6.45
CA ASP A 689 3.28 -11.55 -7.30
C ASP A 689 1.77 -11.43 -7.13
N ASN A 690 1.31 -10.23 -6.76
CA ASN A 690 -0.10 -9.94 -6.51
C ASN A 690 -0.99 -9.93 -7.78
N THR A 691 -0.41 -9.94 -8.98
CA THR A 691 -1.18 -10.14 -10.24
C THR A 691 -1.58 -11.60 -10.47
N ARG A 692 -0.95 -12.55 -9.75
CA ARG A 692 -1.14 -14.00 -9.88
C ARG A 692 -1.88 -14.55 -8.66
N PRO A 693 -3.22 -14.78 -8.72
CA PRO A 693 -4.02 -15.11 -7.54
C PRO A 693 -3.60 -16.41 -6.83
N VAL A 694 -2.98 -17.35 -7.55
CA VAL A 694 -2.48 -18.63 -6.99
C VAL A 694 -1.27 -18.45 -6.05
N LEU A 695 -0.64 -17.27 -6.03
CA LEU A 695 0.47 -16.92 -5.13
C LEU A 695 0.02 -16.18 -3.86
N LYS A 696 -1.30 -15.96 -3.68
CA LYS A 696 -1.89 -15.21 -2.57
C LYS A 696 -2.60 -16.15 -1.60
N SER A 697 -2.69 -15.74 -0.33
CA SER A 697 -3.54 -16.44 0.64
C SER A 697 -5.01 -16.31 0.25
N THR A 698 -5.71 -17.45 0.22
CA THR A 698 -7.17 -17.52 0.02
C THR A 698 -7.97 -17.32 1.31
N GLU A 699 -7.30 -17.32 2.47
CA GLU A 699 -7.95 -17.14 3.79
C GLU A 699 -8.00 -15.66 4.21
N SER A 700 -6.98 -14.85 3.85
CA SER A 700 -6.89 -13.43 4.22
C SER A 700 -5.85 -12.69 3.39
N SER A 701 -6.19 -11.49 2.91
CA SER A 701 -5.28 -10.61 2.16
C SER A 701 -4.14 -10.01 2.99
N TYR A 702 -4.12 -10.23 4.30
CA TYR A 702 -3.07 -9.80 5.24
C TYR A 702 -2.18 -10.96 5.71
N TRP A 703 -2.30 -12.13 5.09
CA TRP A 703 -1.51 -13.33 5.40
C TRP A 703 -0.63 -13.72 4.20
N PRO A 704 0.52 -14.36 4.44
CA PRO A 704 1.31 -14.95 3.36
C PRO A 704 0.62 -16.23 2.87
N LEU A 705 0.87 -16.63 1.63
CA LEU A 705 0.58 -17.99 1.20
C LEU A 705 1.66 -18.92 1.79
N ILE A 706 1.25 -19.98 2.48
CA ILE A 706 2.16 -21.06 2.86
C ILE A 706 2.06 -22.14 1.79
N SER A 707 3.20 -22.45 1.15
CA SER A 707 3.27 -23.45 0.09
C SER A 707 2.82 -24.84 0.57
N THR A 708 2.24 -25.62 -0.35
CA THR A 708 1.72 -26.97 -0.10
C THR A 708 2.20 -27.97 -1.15
N VAL A 709 2.24 -29.26 -0.79
CA VAL A 709 2.62 -30.32 -1.76
C VAL A 709 1.66 -30.34 -2.96
N GLU A 710 0.37 -30.09 -2.74
CA GLU A 710 -0.65 -30.06 -3.79
C GLU A 710 -0.49 -28.83 -4.71
N GLY A 711 -0.48 -27.62 -4.14
CA GLY A 711 -0.43 -26.38 -4.93
C GLY A 711 0.95 -26.04 -5.50
N ASN A 712 2.04 -26.45 -4.85
CA ASN A 712 3.39 -25.99 -5.14
C ASN A 712 4.41 -27.13 -5.39
N GLY A 713 4.03 -28.39 -5.15
CA GLY A 713 4.92 -29.55 -5.24
C GLY A 713 5.79 -29.79 -3.98
N TYR A 714 5.89 -28.81 -3.08
CA TYR A 714 6.55 -28.94 -1.78
C TYR A 714 5.90 -27.97 -0.76
N ALA A 715 6.04 -28.24 0.53
CA ALA A 715 5.35 -27.49 1.59
C ALA A 715 6.29 -26.74 2.55
N GLY A 716 5.79 -25.64 3.12
CA GLY A 716 6.40 -24.94 4.25
C GLY A 716 7.23 -23.68 3.93
N LEU A 717 7.52 -23.42 2.66
CA LEU A 717 8.03 -22.11 2.22
C LEU A 717 6.93 -21.05 2.38
N THR A 718 7.30 -19.89 2.92
CA THR A 718 6.42 -18.72 3.08
C THR A 718 6.50 -17.83 1.84
N ILE A 719 5.38 -17.61 1.17
CA ILE A 719 5.26 -16.74 -0.02
C ILE A 719 4.56 -15.44 0.43
N VAL A 720 5.33 -14.37 0.50
CA VAL A 720 4.89 -13.01 0.85
C VAL A 720 4.26 -12.36 -0.39
N PRO A 721 3.06 -11.77 -0.31
CA PRO A 721 2.47 -11.06 -1.43
C PRO A 721 3.27 -9.79 -1.76
N ARG A 722 3.47 -9.47 -3.04
CA ARG A 722 4.22 -8.29 -3.53
C ARG A 722 3.46 -7.61 -4.67
N TYR A 723 3.33 -6.29 -4.64
CA TYR A 723 2.67 -5.52 -5.71
C TYR A 723 3.60 -5.27 -6.89
N ALA A 724 3.14 -5.62 -8.11
CA ALA A 724 3.67 -5.07 -9.35
C ALA A 724 3.26 -3.59 -9.50
N THR A 725 4.01 -2.83 -10.29
CA THR A 725 3.72 -1.40 -10.57
C THR A 725 3.74 -1.10 -12.07
N THR A 726 3.31 0.10 -12.47
CA THR A 726 3.44 0.61 -13.84
C THR A 726 4.84 1.17 -14.16
N ILE A 727 5.82 0.85 -13.32
CA ILE A 727 7.25 1.09 -13.52
C ILE A 727 7.87 -0.27 -13.94
N TYR A 728 7.99 -0.52 -15.24
CA TYR A 728 8.32 -1.85 -15.77
C TYR A 728 9.80 -2.20 -15.64
N PHE A 729 10.11 -3.49 -15.51
CA PHE A 729 11.46 -4.02 -15.21
C PHE A 729 12.53 -3.58 -16.22
N ASN A 730 12.14 -3.62 -17.48
CA ASN A 730 12.83 -3.32 -18.72
C ASN A 730 12.80 -1.82 -19.09
N CYS A 731 12.60 -0.93 -18.12
CA CYS A 731 12.59 0.52 -18.35
C CYS A 731 13.47 1.31 -17.39
N ASP A 732 14.16 2.30 -17.95
CA ASP A 732 15.08 3.20 -17.25
C ASP A 732 14.60 4.66 -17.23
N THR A 733 13.59 5.00 -18.02
CA THR A 733 13.19 6.37 -18.33
C THR A 733 11.68 6.55 -18.28
N ALA A 734 11.25 7.78 -17.97
CA ALA A 734 9.85 8.17 -17.99
C ALA A 734 9.19 7.94 -19.37
N GLU A 735 9.93 8.13 -20.47
CA GLU A 735 9.46 7.81 -21.81
C GLU A 735 9.22 6.30 -21.97
N CYS A 736 10.18 5.45 -21.59
CA CYS A 736 10.07 3.99 -21.73
C CYS A 736 8.83 3.45 -21.00
N THR A 737 8.70 3.76 -19.71
CA THR A 737 7.62 3.15 -18.89
C THR A 737 6.24 3.67 -19.30
N THR A 738 6.14 4.91 -19.79
CA THR A 738 4.90 5.45 -20.37
C THR A 738 4.55 4.78 -21.70
N ARG A 739 5.54 4.51 -22.56
CA ARG A 739 5.34 3.80 -23.84
C ARG A 739 4.89 2.37 -23.65
N GLU A 740 5.43 1.65 -22.67
CA GLU A 740 5.05 0.27 -22.38
C GLU A 740 3.65 0.20 -21.75
N TRP A 741 3.31 1.13 -20.85
CA TRP A 741 1.96 1.29 -20.29
C TRP A 741 0.89 1.51 -21.36
N ILE A 742 1.16 2.34 -22.38
CA ILE A 742 0.24 2.60 -23.50
C ILE A 742 0.14 1.40 -24.46
N GLN A 743 1.17 0.56 -24.57
CA GLN A 743 1.21 -0.56 -25.52
C GLN A 743 0.76 -1.91 -24.95
N THR A 744 0.87 -2.11 -23.63
CA THR A 744 0.57 -3.38 -22.95
C THR A 744 -0.72 -3.33 -22.12
N SER A 745 -1.14 -2.12 -21.72
CA SER A 745 -2.27 -1.87 -20.81
C SER A 745 -3.24 -0.85 -21.41
N ALA A 746 -4.31 -0.52 -20.70
CA ALA A 746 -5.21 0.58 -21.06
C ALA A 746 -4.62 1.99 -20.76
N GLY A 747 -3.31 2.16 -20.97
CA GLY A 747 -2.58 3.40 -20.67
C GLY A 747 -2.90 4.53 -21.65
N SER A 748 -2.97 5.76 -21.14
CA SER A 748 -3.29 6.94 -21.95
C SER A 748 -2.80 8.23 -21.29
N GLY A 749 -2.08 9.06 -22.04
CA GLY A 749 -1.53 10.34 -21.58
C GLY A 749 0.00 10.32 -21.51
N ASP A 750 0.57 11.09 -20.59
CA ASP A 750 2.01 11.17 -20.36
C ASP A 750 2.43 10.54 -19.00
N PHE A 751 3.71 10.70 -18.63
CA PHE A 751 4.23 10.17 -17.36
C PHE A 751 3.54 10.76 -16.13
N SER A 752 3.00 11.98 -16.20
CA SER A 752 2.18 12.59 -15.15
C SER A 752 0.83 11.88 -15.02
N ASN A 753 0.24 11.40 -16.12
CA ASN A 753 -0.96 10.57 -16.08
C ASN A 753 -0.68 9.18 -15.48
N LEU A 754 0.45 8.57 -15.85
CA LEU A 754 0.92 7.30 -15.26
C LEU A 754 1.17 7.44 -13.74
N LEU A 755 1.85 8.51 -13.32
CA LEU A 755 2.05 8.84 -11.91
C LEU A 755 0.73 9.15 -11.19
N ALA A 756 -0.24 9.82 -11.84
CA ALA A 756 -1.56 10.04 -11.24
C ALA A 756 -2.33 8.73 -11.01
N GLN A 757 -2.25 7.77 -11.93
CA GLN A 757 -2.77 6.41 -11.71
C GLN A 757 -2.03 5.72 -10.55
N ALA A 758 -0.69 5.75 -10.54
CA ALA A 758 0.12 5.18 -9.48
C ALA A 758 -0.21 5.78 -8.10
N LYS A 759 -0.48 7.10 -8.03
CA LYS A 759 -0.92 7.79 -6.81
C LYS A 759 -2.21 7.20 -6.27
N SER A 760 -3.24 7.10 -7.12
CA SER A 760 -4.57 6.61 -6.74
C SER A 760 -4.50 5.15 -6.28
N GLU A 761 -3.86 4.29 -7.09
CA GLU A 761 -3.83 2.85 -6.86
C GLU A 761 -2.95 2.44 -5.68
N ASN A 762 -1.79 3.06 -5.48
CA ASN A 762 -0.85 2.61 -4.45
C ASN A 762 -1.07 3.29 -3.10
N SER A 763 -1.59 4.52 -3.06
CA SER A 763 -2.06 5.10 -1.79
C SER A 763 -3.27 4.33 -1.24
N ARG A 764 -4.13 3.77 -2.09
CA ARG A 764 -5.22 2.87 -1.68
C ARG A 764 -4.72 1.68 -0.86
N TYR A 765 -3.64 1.02 -1.28
CA TYR A 765 -3.05 -0.09 -0.53
C TYR A 765 -2.48 0.37 0.82
N LEU A 766 -1.80 1.52 0.87
CA LEU A 766 -1.26 2.07 2.12
C LEU A 766 -2.35 2.52 3.10
N PHE A 767 -3.47 3.10 2.62
CA PHE A 767 -4.66 3.36 3.44
C PHE A 767 -5.36 2.05 3.85
N GLY A 768 -5.34 1.02 3.01
CA GLY A 768 -5.75 -0.34 3.35
C GLY A 768 -4.85 -1.06 4.35
N LEU A 769 -3.78 -0.42 4.85
CA LEU A 769 -2.74 -0.96 5.73
C LEU A 769 -2.08 -2.24 5.21
N HIS A 770 -1.98 -2.37 3.88
CA HIS A 770 -1.18 -3.41 3.26
C HIS A 770 0.31 -3.18 3.55
N ALA A 771 1.01 -4.28 3.83
CA ALA A 771 2.44 -4.30 4.13
C ALA A 771 3.25 -5.09 3.08
N ASP A 772 2.57 -5.51 2.01
CA ASP A 772 3.13 -6.08 0.79
C ASP A 772 4.23 -5.13 0.22
N PRO A 773 5.45 -5.60 -0.10
CA PRO A 773 6.43 -4.79 -0.80
C PRO A 773 5.97 -4.45 -2.22
N TYR A 774 6.70 -3.55 -2.87
CA TYR A 774 6.51 -3.15 -4.26
C TYR A 774 7.72 -3.58 -5.10
N MET A 775 7.45 -4.09 -6.30
CA MET A 775 8.42 -4.60 -7.26
C MET A 775 8.93 -3.49 -8.21
N PHE A 776 10.25 -3.34 -8.24
CA PHE A 776 11.03 -2.54 -9.18
C PHE A 776 12.32 -3.32 -9.52
N HIS A 777 13.10 -2.86 -10.50
CA HIS A 777 14.32 -3.52 -11.00
C HIS A 777 15.44 -2.49 -11.22
N GLN A 778 16.69 -2.94 -11.33
CA GLN A 778 17.89 -2.09 -11.37
C GLN A 778 17.81 -0.93 -12.39
N ALA A 779 17.22 -1.15 -13.57
CA ALA A 779 17.06 -0.13 -14.60
C ALA A 779 16.22 1.06 -14.10
N ASN A 780 15.22 0.80 -13.25
CA ASN A 780 14.32 1.82 -12.71
C ASN A 780 15.04 2.86 -11.83
N MET A 781 16.27 2.57 -11.38
CA MET A 781 17.14 3.44 -10.58
C MET A 781 18.05 4.38 -11.40
N ARG A 782 18.01 4.37 -12.74
CA ARG A 782 18.79 5.36 -13.52
C ARG A 782 18.37 6.79 -13.13
N GLN A 783 19.28 7.58 -12.58
CA GLN A 783 19.04 8.93 -12.03
C GLN A 783 20.07 9.96 -12.48
N HIS A 784 21.35 9.63 -12.47
CA HIS A 784 22.45 10.61 -12.51
C HIS A 784 22.46 11.48 -13.79
N ASP A 785 21.98 10.94 -14.90
CA ASP A 785 21.87 11.58 -16.20
C ASP A 785 20.43 11.83 -16.68
N GLN A 786 19.43 11.60 -15.83
CA GLN A 786 18.03 11.90 -16.13
C GLN A 786 17.80 13.41 -16.28
N PRO A 787 16.84 13.85 -17.11
CA PRO A 787 16.37 15.22 -17.10
C PRO A 787 15.73 15.58 -15.74
N SER A 788 15.82 16.85 -15.35
CA SER A 788 15.11 17.35 -14.17
C SER A 788 13.61 17.41 -14.45
N ILE A 789 12.79 16.85 -13.55
CA ILE A 789 11.33 16.83 -13.61
C ILE A 789 10.73 17.32 -12.29
N THR A 790 9.46 17.71 -12.31
CA THR A 790 8.70 18.09 -11.12
C THR A 790 7.77 16.95 -10.69
N VAL A 791 7.89 16.53 -9.44
CA VAL A 791 7.16 15.39 -8.85
C VAL A 791 6.48 15.86 -7.56
N GLY A 792 5.19 16.18 -7.69
CA GLY A 792 4.41 16.80 -6.61
C GLY A 792 4.99 18.16 -6.21
N SER A 793 5.50 18.24 -4.98
CA SER A 793 6.12 19.43 -4.39
C SER A 793 7.61 19.63 -4.72
N GLN A 794 8.26 18.65 -5.36
CA GLN A 794 9.72 18.63 -5.56
C GLN A 794 10.10 18.77 -7.04
N THR A 795 11.28 19.33 -7.32
CA THR A 795 11.86 19.41 -8.67
C THR A 795 13.33 19.01 -8.64
N GLY A 796 13.73 18.06 -9.48
CA GLY A 796 15.10 17.53 -9.51
C GLY A 796 15.26 16.39 -10.51
N GLN A 797 16.47 15.82 -10.56
CA GLN A 797 16.72 14.59 -11.31
C GLN A 797 16.17 13.40 -10.51
N PHE A 798 15.09 12.81 -10.99
CA PHE A 798 14.47 11.63 -10.40
C PHE A 798 14.64 10.43 -11.32
N SER A 799 14.99 9.29 -10.72
CA SER A 799 14.76 7.98 -11.33
C SER A 799 13.26 7.68 -11.38
N ILE A 800 12.83 6.74 -12.22
CA ILE A 800 11.40 6.40 -12.30
C ILE A 800 10.87 5.70 -11.03
N VAL A 801 11.72 4.99 -10.26
CA VAL A 801 11.35 4.49 -8.92
C VAL A 801 11.24 5.63 -7.90
N SER A 802 12.17 6.58 -7.85
CA SER A 802 12.08 7.71 -6.90
C SER A 802 10.90 8.63 -7.21
N ALA A 803 10.61 8.89 -8.49
CA ALA A 803 9.42 9.63 -8.91
C ALA A 803 8.09 8.96 -8.49
N TRP A 804 8.02 7.63 -8.57
CA TRP A 804 6.87 6.86 -8.08
C TRP A 804 6.75 6.96 -6.56
N VAL A 805 7.85 6.77 -5.82
CA VAL A 805 7.85 6.80 -4.33
C VAL A 805 7.44 8.18 -3.84
N GLU A 806 7.99 9.25 -4.40
CA GLU A 806 7.60 10.64 -4.09
C GLU A 806 6.09 10.85 -4.24
N VAL A 807 5.49 10.44 -5.36
CA VAL A 807 4.06 10.64 -5.62
C VAL A 807 3.18 9.87 -4.64
N VAL A 808 3.52 8.61 -4.34
CA VAL A 808 2.75 7.77 -3.41
C VAL A 808 2.90 8.26 -1.96
N SER A 809 4.12 8.55 -1.52
CA SER A 809 4.38 8.98 -0.15
C SER A 809 3.91 10.42 0.12
N GLN A 810 4.03 11.34 -0.84
CA GLN A 810 3.49 12.70 -0.72
C GLN A 810 1.97 12.69 -0.58
N GLU A 811 1.22 11.77 -1.22
CA GLU A 811 -0.24 11.70 -1.05
C GLU A 811 -0.64 11.22 0.35
N VAL A 812 0.02 10.17 0.87
CA VAL A 812 -0.22 9.70 2.25
C VAL A 812 0.18 10.76 3.27
N ALA A 813 1.33 11.41 3.08
CA ALA A 813 1.81 12.50 3.95
C ALA A 813 1.00 13.80 3.81
N ARG A 814 0.33 14.03 2.67
CA ARG A 814 -0.62 15.15 2.49
C ARG A 814 -1.89 14.92 3.29
N LEU A 815 -2.44 13.70 3.26
CA LEU A 815 -3.73 13.37 3.87
C LEU A 815 -3.64 12.98 5.36
N THR A 816 -2.45 12.62 5.86
CA THR A 816 -2.22 12.09 7.22
C THR A 816 -0.94 12.62 7.86
N ASN A 817 -0.71 12.29 9.13
CA ASN A 817 0.59 12.43 9.82
C ASN A 817 1.25 11.06 10.13
N TRP A 818 0.90 10.01 9.37
CA TRP A 818 1.36 8.65 9.66
C TRP A 818 2.84 8.44 9.30
N PRO A 819 3.66 7.85 10.19
CA PRO A 819 5.02 7.44 9.86
C PRO A 819 5.01 6.36 8.75
N ILE A 820 5.86 6.52 7.75
CA ILE A 820 6.06 5.54 6.68
C ILE A 820 7.40 4.85 6.92
N THR A 821 7.41 3.52 7.02
CA THR A 821 8.63 2.75 7.37
C THR A 821 8.87 1.60 6.42
N SER A 822 10.11 1.42 5.96
CA SER A 822 10.51 0.25 5.19
C SER A 822 10.88 -0.90 6.15
N LEU A 823 10.50 -2.12 5.78
CA LEU A 823 10.91 -3.38 6.41
C LEU A 823 11.73 -4.19 5.40
N LYS A 824 12.73 -4.94 5.87
CA LYS A 824 13.51 -5.83 5.00
C LYS A 824 12.75 -7.14 4.83
N HIS A 825 12.93 -7.87 3.73
CA HIS A 825 12.11 -9.03 3.37
C HIS A 825 11.95 -10.07 4.49
N ASP A 826 13.00 -10.41 5.23
CA ASP A 826 12.92 -11.32 6.39
C ASP A 826 11.96 -10.79 7.49
N ASP A 827 11.87 -9.48 7.67
CA ASP A 827 11.03 -8.82 8.66
C ASP A 827 9.60 -8.57 8.13
N ILE A 828 9.44 -8.39 6.81
CA ILE A 828 8.13 -8.41 6.13
C ILE A 828 7.50 -9.80 6.28
N ALA A 829 8.27 -10.86 5.96
CA ALA A 829 7.84 -12.24 6.11
C ALA A 829 7.45 -12.54 7.56
N LYS A 830 8.21 -12.03 8.54
CA LYS A 830 7.83 -12.06 9.95
C LYS A 830 6.53 -11.29 10.23
N TYR A 831 6.34 -10.07 9.72
CA TYR A 831 5.13 -9.28 9.93
C TYR A 831 3.86 -10.02 9.44
N PHE A 832 3.94 -10.64 8.26
CA PHE A 832 2.87 -11.45 7.67
C PHE A 832 2.62 -12.76 8.42
N THR A 833 3.66 -13.50 8.82
CA THR A 833 3.51 -14.74 9.59
C THR A 833 3.04 -14.50 11.03
N ASP A 834 3.49 -13.42 11.68
CA ASP A 834 2.97 -12.97 12.97
C ASP A 834 1.49 -12.58 12.87
N ARG A 835 1.08 -11.91 11.79
CA ARG A 835 -0.34 -11.57 11.55
C ARG A 835 -1.20 -12.82 11.38
N MET A 836 -0.75 -13.78 10.58
CA MET A 836 -1.45 -15.07 10.43
C MET A 836 -1.52 -15.86 11.74
N ALA A 837 -0.44 -15.87 12.54
CA ALA A 837 -0.40 -16.54 13.83
C ALA A 837 -1.35 -15.88 14.84
N LEU A 838 -1.34 -14.54 14.92
CA LEU A 838 -2.22 -13.75 15.78
C LEU A 838 -3.69 -14.03 15.46
N ASP A 839 -4.11 -13.92 14.20
CA ASP A 839 -5.51 -14.13 13.81
C ASP A 839 -5.96 -15.57 14.15
N LYS A 840 -5.08 -16.56 13.97
CA LYS A 840 -5.34 -17.98 14.33
C LYS A 840 -5.43 -18.22 15.85
N CYS A 841 -4.93 -17.33 16.70
CA CYS A 841 -5.14 -17.37 18.16
C CYS A 841 -6.53 -16.89 18.61
N LYS A 842 -7.33 -16.28 17.73
CA LYS A 842 -8.64 -15.66 18.03
C LYS A 842 -8.56 -14.73 19.27
N PRO A 843 -7.71 -13.69 19.22
CA PRO A 843 -7.42 -12.86 20.37
C PRO A 843 -8.64 -11.99 20.72
N THR A 844 -8.92 -11.83 22.01
CA THR A 844 -10.09 -11.12 22.53
C THR A 844 -9.70 -9.93 23.39
N LEU A 845 -10.59 -8.93 23.47
CA LEU A 845 -10.43 -7.76 24.32
C LEU A 845 -11.78 -7.38 24.94
N SER A 846 -11.79 -7.08 26.23
CA SER A 846 -12.94 -6.53 26.94
C SER A 846 -12.57 -5.24 27.67
N LEU A 847 -13.43 -4.24 27.59
CA LEU A 847 -13.26 -2.90 28.17
C LEU A 847 -13.82 -2.90 29.60
N GLY A 848 -12.99 -2.54 30.58
CA GLY A 848 -13.36 -2.44 32.00
C GLY A 848 -13.65 -0.99 32.39
N TYR A 849 -14.86 -0.73 32.89
CA TYR A 849 -15.36 0.61 33.16
C TYR A 849 -15.10 1.03 34.61
N ALA A 850 -15.06 2.35 34.86
CA ALA A 850 -15.13 2.91 36.20
C ALA A 850 -16.48 2.61 36.86
N ALA A 851 -16.53 2.59 38.19
CA ALA A 851 -17.76 2.29 38.96
C ALA A 851 -18.91 3.30 38.80
N ASP A 852 -18.70 4.43 38.10
CA ASP A 852 -19.72 5.39 37.71
C ASP A 852 -20.19 5.25 36.26
N GLY A 853 -19.61 4.31 35.49
CA GLY A 853 -19.89 4.06 34.07
C GLY A 853 -19.25 5.05 33.09
N LYS A 854 -18.60 6.12 33.56
CA LYS A 854 -18.26 7.28 32.70
C LYS A 854 -16.91 7.21 32.01
N SER A 855 -16.08 6.24 32.34
CA SER A 855 -14.78 6.07 31.68
C SER A 855 -14.33 4.62 31.63
N ILE A 856 -13.64 4.26 30.55
CA ILE A 856 -12.87 3.02 30.45
C ILE A 856 -11.57 3.23 31.24
N THR A 857 -11.29 2.37 32.20
CA THR A 857 -10.13 2.47 33.11
C THR A 857 -9.17 1.28 32.97
N SER A 858 -9.64 0.17 32.39
CA SER A 858 -8.83 -1.00 32.13
C SER A 858 -9.28 -1.71 30.86
N VAL A 859 -8.43 -2.60 30.35
CA VAL A 859 -8.77 -3.54 29.27
C VAL A 859 -8.26 -4.92 29.62
N THR A 860 -9.02 -5.97 29.34
CA THR A 860 -8.63 -7.36 29.59
C THR A 860 -8.45 -8.10 28.27
N VAL A 861 -7.24 -8.60 28.03
CA VAL A 861 -6.81 -9.28 26.82
C VAL A 861 -6.88 -10.80 27.02
N GLY A 862 -7.41 -11.51 26.04
CA GLY A 862 -7.48 -12.97 26.01
C GLY A 862 -7.20 -13.54 24.62
N ALA A 863 -7.33 -14.86 24.50
CA ALA A 863 -7.22 -15.63 23.26
C ALA A 863 -7.86 -17.01 23.49
N GLU A 864 -7.95 -17.86 22.45
CA GLU A 864 -8.29 -19.25 22.65
C GLU A 864 -7.25 -19.94 23.57
N GLY A 865 -7.72 -20.55 24.67
CA GLY A 865 -6.85 -21.07 25.73
C GLY A 865 -6.08 -20.02 26.55
N ASN A 866 -6.29 -18.71 26.30
CA ASN A 866 -5.48 -17.60 26.81
C ASN A 866 -3.98 -17.75 26.52
N THR A 867 -3.64 -18.26 25.34
CA THR A 867 -2.27 -18.42 24.85
C THR A 867 -2.18 -17.95 23.40
N CYS A 868 -1.05 -17.34 23.02
CA CYS A 868 -0.73 -17.12 21.61
C CYS A 868 0.78 -17.24 21.40
N SER A 869 1.22 -17.67 20.23
CA SER A 869 2.65 -17.78 19.87
C SER A 869 3.30 -16.42 19.56
N VAL A 870 2.50 -15.36 19.47
CA VAL A 870 2.93 -13.97 19.26
C VAL A 870 2.18 -13.05 20.25
N PRO A 871 2.75 -11.89 20.63
CA PRO A 871 2.05 -10.94 21.50
C PRO A 871 0.81 -10.33 20.81
N VAL A 872 -0.27 -10.15 21.57
CA VAL A 872 -1.51 -9.51 21.11
C VAL A 872 -1.35 -7.99 21.16
N PRO A 873 -1.51 -7.25 20.05
CA PRO A 873 -1.46 -5.80 20.05
C PRO A 873 -2.77 -5.20 20.59
N VAL A 874 -2.65 -4.24 21.50
CA VAL A 874 -3.76 -3.38 21.96
C VAL A 874 -3.34 -1.92 21.80
N THR A 875 -4.05 -1.19 20.95
CA THR A 875 -3.83 0.25 20.79
C THR A 875 -4.61 1.02 21.87
N ILE A 876 -3.98 2.05 22.45
CA ILE A 876 -4.58 2.97 23.42
C ILE A 876 -4.43 4.42 22.91
N PRO A 877 -5.31 5.36 23.28
CA PRO A 877 -5.29 6.69 22.67
C PRO A 877 -4.12 7.56 23.13
N SER A 878 -3.59 7.34 24.35
CA SER A 878 -2.41 8.03 24.88
C SER A 878 -1.88 7.34 26.14
N GLY A 879 -0.69 7.75 26.61
CA GLY A 879 -0.14 7.35 27.90
C GLY A 879 0.49 5.96 27.90
N SER A 880 0.43 5.29 29.05
CA SER A 880 0.99 3.96 29.29
C SER A 880 0.00 3.08 30.05
N VAL A 881 0.33 1.79 30.19
CA VAL A 881 -0.46 0.81 30.97
C VAL A 881 0.32 0.25 32.14
N SER A 882 -0.38 -0.42 33.05
CA SER A 882 0.23 -1.25 34.10
C SER A 882 -0.51 -2.58 34.25
N GLY A 883 0.23 -3.64 34.57
CA GLY A 883 -0.26 -5.03 34.60
C GLY A 883 0.31 -5.87 33.45
N GLY A 884 0.31 -7.19 33.62
CA GLY A 884 0.74 -8.15 32.59
C GLY A 884 2.24 -8.15 32.25
N SER A 885 2.55 -8.84 31.15
CA SER A 885 3.84 -8.74 30.44
C SER A 885 3.59 -8.02 29.12
N VAL A 886 4.06 -6.79 29.02
CA VAL A 886 3.76 -5.86 27.93
C VAL A 886 5.03 -5.18 27.44
N VAL A 887 5.16 -5.03 26.12
CA VAL A 887 6.12 -4.12 25.49
C VAL A 887 5.36 -2.98 24.82
N ALA A 888 5.70 -1.73 25.14
CA ALA A 888 5.11 -0.56 24.50
C ALA A 888 5.86 -0.21 23.20
N ASP A 889 5.11 0.21 22.18
CA ASP A 889 5.58 0.53 20.84
C ASP A 889 4.84 1.80 20.36
N GLN A 890 5.59 2.83 20.00
CA GLN A 890 5.03 4.10 19.51
C GLN A 890 6.00 4.72 18.51
N VAL A 891 5.50 5.09 17.33
CA VAL A 891 6.29 5.70 16.25
C VAL A 891 5.69 7.05 15.90
N GLY A 892 6.51 8.11 15.95
CA GLY A 892 6.07 9.45 15.57
C GLY A 892 4.90 9.97 16.42
N SER A 893 3.80 10.31 15.76
CA SER A 893 2.55 10.77 16.38
C SER A 893 1.50 9.66 16.58
N GLU A 894 1.82 8.40 16.28
CA GLU A 894 0.84 7.30 16.38
C GLU A 894 0.39 7.04 17.83
N PRO A 895 -0.84 6.55 18.03
CA PRO A 895 -1.30 6.09 19.34
C PRO A 895 -0.43 4.92 19.85
N PRO A 896 -0.08 4.84 21.15
CA PRO A 896 0.74 3.75 21.68
C PRO A 896 0.11 2.36 21.49
N ILE A 897 0.88 1.43 20.94
CA ILE A 897 0.55 0.01 20.84
C ILE A 897 1.17 -0.72 22.04
N GLN A 898 0.36 -1.53 22.73
CA GLN A 898 0.78 -2.39 23.83
C GLN A 898 0.82 -3.84 23.33
N TRP A 899 2.00 -4.43 23.25
CA TRP A 899 2.20 -5.81 22.81
C TRP A 899 2.15 -6.75 24.01
N VAL A 900 1.03 -7.45 24.17
CA VAL A 900 0.66 -8.21 25.38
C VAL A 900 0.97 -9.69 25.21
N THR A 901 1.80 -10.25 26.09
CA THR A 901 2.14 -11.68 26.06
C THR A 901 1.13 -12.48 26.90
N LEU A 902 0.49 -13.49 26.29
CA LEU A 902 -0.49 -14.36 26.94
C LEU A 902 0.11 -15.74 27.27
N SER A 903 -0.09 -16.24 28.49
CA SER A 903 0.63 -17.39 29.05
C SER A 903 -0.26 -18.40 29.81
N GLY A 904 -1.52 -18.55 29.39
CA GLY A 904 -2.51 -19.47 29.97
C GLY A 904 -3.58 -18.79 30.83
N SER A 905 -3.46 -17.48 31.06
CA SER A 905 -4.42 -16.64 31.78
C SER A 905 -4.67 -15.34 31.00
N PRO A 906 -5.87 -14.75 31.05
CA PRO A 906 -6.12 -13.44 30.48
C PRO A 906 -5.32 -12.36 31.22
N VAL A 907 -5.00 -11.28 30.53
CA VAL A 907 -4.16 -10.19 31.04
C VAL A 907 -4.97 -8.90 31.11
N THR A 908 -5.27 -8.43 32.32
CA THR A 908 -5.85 -7.11 32.55
C THR A 908 -4.76 -6.04 32.64
N LEU A 909 -4.96 -4.96 31.87
CA LEU A 909 -4.13 -3.77 31.83
C LEU A 909 -4.92 -2.59 32.38
N SER A 910 -4.41 -1.93 33.42
CA SER A 910 -4.95 -0.65 33.90
C SER A 910 -4.38 0.48 33.06
N LEU A 911 -5.26 1.34 32.52
CA LEU A 911 -4.87 2.49 31.69
C LEU A 911 -4.35 3.62 32.58
N GLY A 912 -3.17 4.17 32.26
CA GLY A 912 -2.61 5.33 32.97
C GLY A 912 -3.38 6.63 32.76
N SER A 913 -4.23 6.67 31.72
CA SER A 913 -5.22 7.71 31.45
C SER A 913 -6.57 7.05 31.16
N ALA A 914 -7.59 7.36 31.95
CA ALA A 914 -8.94 6.85 31.71
C ALA A 914 -9.58 7.52 30.49
N VAL A 915 -10.39 6.77 29.72
CA VAL A 915 -11.00 7.25 28.47
C VAL A 915 -12.49 7.51 28.70
N THR A 916 -12.88 8.78 28.67
CA THR A 916 -14.26 9.22 28.91
C THR A 916 -15.24 8.67 27.87
N VAL A 917 -16.43 8.26 28.33
CA VAL A 917 -17.53 7.77 27.48
C VAL A 917 -18.87 8.50 27.71
N ALA A 918 -18.98 9.33 28.76
CA ALA A 918 -20.18 10.07 29.16
C ALA A 918 -19.87 11.37 29.93
#